data_AF-A0AAJ7FT18-F1
#
_entry.id   AF-A0AAJ7FT18-F1
#
_cell.length_a   1.000
_cell.length_b   1.000
_cell.length_c   1.000
_cell.angle_alpha   90.00
_cell.angle_beta   90.00
_cell.angle_gamma   90.00
#
_symmetry.space_group_name_H-M   'P 1'
#
loop_
_entity.id
_entity.type
_entity.pdbx_description
1 polymer ?
#
loop_
_entity_poly.entity_id
_entity_poly.type
_entity_poly.pdbx_seq_one_letter_code
_entity_poly.pdbx_strand_id
1 'polypeptide(L)'
;MSELSQEEMRRRRLARLAGFDTAGSKGSSTTEQEAPSTPGPSNILTGSIMSPPIQQPQASAPMEVEQPDNSEKQCNTSGVDVDSGIENMEVEESDRKDPVRSRTTSSSTEVTVEQIHAIVSRVLCVSWKESTEGNIFLPQTAANALEHQLVDVSDIANLALMEVLCMFSRGEDPLKEINMDVSSDREDSPNSQASPLLSPVVTLPSCPLAALPVSSGKTSQPRSLVYLLDCYSRVATEERNHPKRSSVPPLSEVLAVLRAECVQHASLVLQGLIGVYETSNSINSTSPLLYPVLSQELPRGFLHELVARTHSNPHTFNKIFTPLLQGLYLSMQQGSLVGNTHRRPIEALEELIEIRCGPSGNLRPICRLITHQVQFLPDVMTTAVGRELARTSFLGPFLSVSVFAEDQPKVAEKFFSGNPSTDKSMNLTLQQELESTRTSLHKMLHAILANSNCREATLAYLAALLRHNEKRAQIQTEEFALAGDGFMLNLLSVLQMLSVKIKLDTVDTLYPFHPSSFVEIKNDTRLKLSSQEVAEWIKELESNYKWTEAKFPTQCWFLTLHCHHVALLPALQKYQRRLRAIRELQKMVDDLQMTEPQWKDAPFAGQNKELIKRWKQQLKRLGKSKACADAGLIDPILLRRSLHFYTSVAEVLLSLLTQTSPGNQLPELPLSQNVPNKFTALPEWYVEDIAEFLLFALQFNPGVVANNMDNSLITWLLVVICTPHCIRNPYLIAKIIEVLYVINPSVQGRTKTLHEQVMSHPISKTLLASYLMKFYTDVETTGSSSEFYDKFSIRYHISLILKSMWDSPVHRASIVNESNNGKQFVKFINMLMNDTTFLLDESLESLKRIHEVQELMWDVSSWSALSQEQQQSRSRQLTADERQARSYLTLAKETVSMFHYLTVDITEPFLRPELVGRLSAMLNFNLQQLCGPKCKNLKVRKPQKYGWEPRTLLSQLVDIYLHLDCDNFAAALASDERSFCKELFTDAANRLERSNIKTTTEIERFMALAERAAVIARDNRARDEDYGDAPEEFRDPLMDTLMEEPVKLPSGIVMDRAVIVRHLLNSATDPFSRQPLSEDMLTPVLDLKERISAWKQQKKKSANI
;
A
#
# COMPACT_ATOMS: atom_id res chain seq x y z
N MET A 1 -5.39 -48.80 -6.99
CA MET A 1 -5.77 -48.39 -5.62
C MET A 1 -7.27 -48.57 -5.44
N SER A 2 -7.70 -49.37 -4.46
CA SER A 2 -9.11 -49.47 -4.08
C SER A 2 -9.61 -48.17 -3.43
N GLU A 3 -10.86 -47.79 -3.70
CA GLU A 3 -11.53 -46.75 -2.92
C GLU A 3 -11.64 -47.24 -1.47
N LEU A 4 -10.97 -46.55 -0.54
CA LEU A 4 -11.01 -46.91 0.88
C LEU A 4 -12.46 -46.78 1.37
N SER A 5 -13.01 -47.86 1.91
CA SER A 5 -14.34 -47.82 2.53
C SER A 5 -14.39 -46.74 3.63
N GLN A 6 -15.55 -46.12 3.82
CA GLN A 6 -15.74 -45.11 4.88
C GLN A 6 -15.33 -45.63 6.27
N GLU A 7 -15.51 -46.93 6.52
CA GLU A 7 -15.10 -47.61 7.75
C GLU A 7 -13.57 -47.66 7.93
N GLU A 8 -12.83 -47.82 6.84
CA GLU A 8 -11.36 -47.88 6.88
C GLU A 8 -10.72 -46.48 6.94
N MET A 9 -11.33 -45.49 6.26
CA MET A 9 -10.99 -44.08 6.52
C MET A 9 -11.27 -43.69 7.97
N ARG A 10 -12.37 -44.14 8.56
CA ARG A 10 -12.70 -43.92 9.97
C ARG A 10 -11.68 -44.57 10.91
N ARG A 11 -11.26 -45.82 10.65
CA ARG A 11 -10.18 -46.48 11.41
C ARG A 11 -8.85 -45.72 11.31
N ARG A 12 -8.45 -45.26 10.12
CA ARG A 12 -7.20 -44.48 9.94
C ARG A 12 -7.27 -43.09 10.61
N ARG A 13 -8.45 -42.46 10.67
CA ARG A 13 -8.66 -41.22 11.46
C ARG A 13 -8.52 -41.46 12.96
N LEU A 14 -9.10 -42.55 13.49
CA LEU A 14 -8.94 -42.94 14.91
C LEU A 14 -7.49 -43.29 15.28
N ALA A 15 -6.78 -44.00 14.40
CA ALA A 15 -5.35 -44.32 14.61
C ALA A 15 -4.45 -43.07 14.64
N ARG A 16 -4.78 -42.01 13.87
CA ARG A 16 -4.06 -40.73 13.93
C ARG A 16 -4.35 -39.93 15.19
N LEU A 17 -5.58 -39.99 15.71
CA LEU A 17 -5.93 -39.32 16.98
C LEU A 17 -5.20 -39.93 18.18
N ALA A 18 -5.03 -41.26 18.21
CA ALA A 18 -4.28 -41.94 19.27
C ALA A 18 -2.76 -41.63 19.26
N GLY A 19 -2.21 -41.09 18.16
CA GLY A 19 -0.79 -40.77 18.02
C GLY A 19 -0.35 -39.44 18.64
N PHE A 20 -1.28 -38.58 19.08
CA PHE A 20 -0.94 -37.25 19.61
C PHE A 20 -0.67 -37.21 21.12
N ASP A 21 -1.07 -38.22 21.89
CA ASP A 21 -0.93 -38.24 23.36
C ASP A 21 0.41 -38.82 23.87
N THR A 22 1.37 -39.15 22.99
CA THR A 22 2.64 -39.81 23.36
C THR A 22 3.90 -39.17 22.74
N ALA A 23 4.08 -37.86 22.96
CA ALA A 23 5.32 -37.15 22.60
C ALA A 23 5.81 -36.21 23.73
N GLY A 24 6.15 -36.78 24.88
CA GLY A 24 6.80 -36.08 25.99
C GLY A 24 7.89 -36.93 26.64
N SER A 25 9.05 -36.31 26.93
CA SER A 25 10.24 -36.89 27.58
C SER A 25 11.18 -37.77 26.72
N LYS A 26 12.29 -37.17 26.25
CA LYS A 26 13.70 -37.53 26.59
C LYS A 26 14.72 -36.84 25.68
N GLY A 27 15.92 -36.55 26.21
CA GLY A 27 17.15 -36.45 25.40
C GLY A 27 17.90 -35.12 25.45
N SER A 28 18.75 -34.92 26.46
CA SER A 28 19.80 -33.90 26.47
C SER A 28 21.11 -34.43 25.89
N SER A 29 21.84 -33.64 25.09
CA SER A 29 23.30 -33.76 25.00
C SER A 29 23.95 -32.45 24.56
N THR A 30 25.13 -32.18 25.10
CA THR A 30 25.94 -30.96 24.96
C THR A 30 27.05 -31.13 23.93
N THR A 31 27.47 -30.05 23.27
CA THR A 31 28.89 -29.82 22.96
C THR A 31 29.17 -28.34 22.66
N GLU A 32 30.24 -27.81 23.25
CA GLU A 32 30.79 -26.48 23.01
C GLU A 32 31.77 -26.51 21.82
N GLN A 33 32.04 -25.38 21.17
CA GLN A 33 33.42 -24.86 21.06
C GLN A 33 33.51 -23.43 20.48
N GLU A 34 34.67 -22.82 20.73
CA GLU A 34 34.94 -21.39 20.72
C GLU A 34 35.37 -20.82 19.35
N ALA A 35 35.33 -19.49 19.23
CA ALA A 35 35.92 -18.72 18.12
C ALA A 35 37.34 -18.25 18.45
N PRO A 36 38.18 -17.94 17.43
CA PRO A 36 39.20 -16.91 17.62
C PRO A 36 39.40 -15.93 16.44
N SER A 37 39.36 -14.63 16.79
CA SER A 37 40.23 -13.51 16.37
C SER A 37 40.81 -13.37 14.94
N THR A 38 40.57 -12.19 14.35
CA THR A 38 41.41 -11.51 13.34
C THR A 38 42.84 -11.21 13.80
N PRO A 39 43.80 -11.06 12.85
CA PRO A 39 44.44 -9.75 12.67
C PRO A 39 44.71 -9.35 11.20
N GLY A 40 44.84 -8.04 10.93
CA GLY A 40 45.56 -7.51 9.76
C GLY A 40 46.97 -7.03 10.18
N PRO A 41 47.58 -6.00 9.56
CA PRO A 41 47.43 -5.47 8.19
C PRO A 41 48.79 -5.29 7.47
N SER A 42 48.85 -4.91 6.18
CA SER A 42 50.02 -4.19 5.59
C SER A 42 49.68 -3.50 4.26
N ASN A 43 50.07 -2.22 4.13
CA ASN A 43 50.16 -1.47 2.86
C ASN A 43 51.36 -1.94 2.00
N ILE A 44 51.50 -1.48 0.73
CA ILE A 44 52.66 -0.66 0.23
C ILE A 44 52.74 -0.52 -1.32
N LEU A 45 52.91 0.74 -1.79
CA LEU A 45 53.57 1.25 -3.03
C LEU A 45 53.05 0.83 -4.44
N THR A 46 52.59 1.72 -5.35
CA THR A 46 53.13 2.91 -6.08
C THR A 46 53.86 2.64 -7.41
N GLY A 47 53.61 3.53 -8.39
CA GLY A 47 54.21 3.59 -9.74
C GLY A 47 53.17 4.07 -10.75
N SER A 48 53.00 5.37 -11.10
CA SER A 48 53.93 6.46 -11.46
C SER A 48 54.51 6.37 -12.88
N ILE A 49 54.81 7.55 -13.45
CA ILE A 49 55.43 7.83 -14.79
C ILE A 49 54.38 7.78 -15.93
N MET A 50 53.88 8.92 -16.45
CA MET A 50 54.53 9.90 -17.37
C MET A 50 54.83 9.27 -18.77
N SER A 51 54.62 9.90 -19.92
CA SER A 51 54.42 11.33 -20.24
C SER A 51 53.73 11.51 -21.65
N PRO A 52 53.40 12.75 -22.07
CA PRO A 52 52.53 13.09 -23.22
C PRO A 52 53.38 13.37 -24.50
N PRO A 53 53.13 14.33 -25.45
CA PRO A 53 52.01 15.27 -25.68
C PRO A 53 51.58 15.47 -27.16
N ILE A 54 50.64 16.41 -27.43
CA ILE A 54 50.88 17.70 -28.17
C ILE A 54 49.57 18.46 -28.51
N GLN A 55 49.52 19.72 -28.06
CA GLN A 55 48.88 20.97 -28.59
C GLN A 55 47.43 20.92 -29.19
N GLN A 56 46.45 21.73 -28.73
CA GLN A 56 46.27 23.20 -28.82
C GLN A 56 46.06 23.75 -30.25
N PRO A 57 45.38 24.92 -30.47
CA PRO A 57 44.29 25.56 -29.70
C PRO A 57 43.21 26.26 -30.60
N GLN A 58 42.35 27.11 -30.00
CA GLN A 58 41.58 28.22 -30.63
C GLN A 58 40.42 27.85 -31.61
N ALA A 59 39.51 28.76 -32.02
CA ALA A 59 38.72 29.83 -31.34
C ALA A 59 37.91 30.59 -32.42
N SER A 60 36.62 30.90 -32.21
CA SER A 60 35.91 32.05 -32.84
C SER A 60 34.42 32.13 -32.46
N ALA A 61 33.91 33.35 -32.31
CA ALA A 61 32.48 33.68 -32.17
C ALA A 61 31.92 34.22 -33.52
N PRO A 62 30.95 35.17 -33.56
CA PRO A 62 29.50 34.94 -33.54
C PRO A 62 28.78 35.50 -34.80
N MET A 63 27.47 35.26 -34.96
CA MET A 63 26.63 36.22 -35.72
C MET A 63 25.11 36.22 -35.42
N GLU A 64 24.66 37.45 -35.25
CA GLU A 64 23.41 38.17 -34.95
C GLU A 64 22.21 38.09 -35.95
N VAL A 65 21.09 38.77 -35.59
CA VAL A 65 19.89 39.28 -36.36
C VAL A 65 18.88 38.22 -36.94
N GLU A 66 17.52 38.31 -36.91
CA GLU A 66 16.51 39.37 -37.16
C GLU A 66 15.09 39.11 -36.55
N GLN A 67 14.24 40.15 -36.51
CA GLN A 67 12.78 40.20 -36.28
C GLN A 67 12.01 40.22 -37.65
N PRO A 68 10.66 40.02 -37.82
CA PRO A 68 9.61 40.91 -37.25
C PRO A 68 8.13 40.41 -37.13
N ASP A 69 7.24 41.34 -36.71
CA ASP A 69 5.81 41.59 -37.05
C ASP A 69 4.59 40.72 -36.62
N ASN A 70 3.87 41.23 -35.60
CA ASN A 70 2.54 41.91 -35.63
C ASN A 70 1.18 41.28 -36.11
N SER A 71 0.12 41.61 -35.33
CA SER A 71 -1.33 41.77 -35.69
C SER A 71 -2.20 40.48 -35.91
N GLU A 72 -3.52 40.39 -35.67
CA GLU A 72 -4.55 41.28 -35.05
C GLU A 72 -5.92 40.56 -34.78
N LYS A 73 -6.85 41.22 -34.03
CA LYS A 73 -8.35 41.13 -34.03
C LYS A 73 -9.13 39.90 -33.46
N GLN A 74 -10.46 39.97 -33.18
CA GLN A 74 -11.31 40.90 -32.35
C GLN A 74 -12.82 40.46 -32.34
N CYS A 75 -13.64 41.12 -31.50
CA CYS A 75 -15.14 41.25 -31.54
C CYS A 75 -16.01 40.03 -31.11
N ASN A 76 -17.23 40.14 -30.53
CA ASN A 76 -18.29 41.20 -30.43
C ASN A 76 -18.98 41.16 -29.02
N THR A 77 -19.36 42.25 -28.31
CA THR A 77 -20.58 43.13 -28.36
C THR A 77 -21.95 42.41 -28.20
N SER A 78 -23.02 42.89 -27.52
CA SER A 78 -23.50 44.24 -27.08
C SER A 78 -24.57 44.13 -25.95
N GLY A 79 -24.67 45.04 -24.95
CA GLY A 79 -25.62 46.20 -24.88
C GLY A 79 -26.60 46.10 -23.66
N VAL A 80 -27.46 47.06 -23.24
CA VAL A 80 -27.69 48.54 -23.45
C VAL A 80 -28.70 49.07 -22.36
N ASP A 81 -28.46 50.28 -21.79
CA ASP A 81 -29.32 51.30 -21.08
C ASP A 81 -30.26 50.95 -19.87
N VAL A 82 -30.64 51.85 -18.92
CA VAL A 82 -31.15 53.25 -18.99
C VAL A 82 -30.95 54.10 -17.68
N ASP A 83 -30.38 55.32 -17.82
CA ASP A 83 -30.66 56.65 -17.15
C ASP A 83 -30.58 56.85 -15.59
N SER A 84 -30.35 58.02 -14.95
CA SER A 84 -30.15 59.45 -15.35
C SER A 84 -29.31 60.26 -14.29
N GLY A 85 -28.72 61.43 -14.65
CA GLY A 85 -28.45 62.52 -13.67
C GLY A 85 -27.17 63.41 -13.79
N ILE A 86 -27.20 64.46 -14.64
CA ILE A 86 -27.00 65.92 -14.34
C ILE A 86 -25.70 66.41 -13.63
N GLU A 87 -24.98 67.50 -13.98
CA GLU A 87 -24.88 68.43 -15.15
C GLU A 87 -23.54 69.23 -15.05
N ASN A 88 -23.06 69.84 -16.14
CA ASN A 88 -21.92 70.77 -16.21
C ASN A 88 -22.34 72.09 -16.89
N MET A 89 -21.80 73.25 -16.46
CA MET A 89 -21.47 74.46 -17.27
C MET A 89 -20.63 75.41 -16.39
N GLU A 90 -19.41 75.84 -16.80
CA GLU A 90 -19.06 77.10 -17.54
C GLU A 90 -19.26 78.40 -16.71
N VAL A 91 -18.50 79.51 -16.83
CA VAL A 91 -17.97 80.25 -18.02
C VAL A 91 -16.64 81.00 -17.71
N GLU A 92 -15.93 81.44 -18.75
CA GLU A 92 -14.73 82.33 -18.80
C GLU A 92 -15.00 83.79 -18.27
N GLU A 93 -14.07 84.76 -18.12
CA GLU A 93 -13.13 85.34 -19.10
C GLU A 93 -12.12 86.36 -18.45
N SER A 94 -10.95 86.59 -19.09
CA SER A 94 -10.18 87.86 -19.24
C SER A 94 -9.72 88.70 -17.99
N ASP A 95 -8.56 89.41 -17.92
CA ASP A 95 -7.57 89.88 -18.91
C ASP A 95 -6.21 90.33 -18.26
N ARG A 96 -5.14 90.49 -19.08
CA ARG A 96 -3.94 91.38 -18.98
C ARG A 96 -2.64 91.07 -18.19
N LYS A 97 -1.57 90.97 -19.02
CA LYS A 97 -0.19 91.57 -18.96
C LYS A 97 1.04 90.68 -18.69
N ASP A 98 1.72 90.36 -19.79
CA ASP A 98 3.16 90.08 -19.95
C ASP A 98 4.08 91.22 -19.42
N PRO A 99 5.40 91.01 -19.11
CA PRO A 99 6.32 90.17 -19.92
C PRO A 99 7.46 89.36 -19.25
N VAL A 100 7.92 88.33 -19.99
CA VAL A 100 9.31 87.86 -20.16
C VAL A 100 10.23 87.71 -18.93
N ARG A 101 10.60 86.45 -18.61
CA ARG A 101 12.01 86.11 -18.28
C ARG A 101 12.40 84.64 -18.57
N SER A 102 13.34 84.51 -19.51
CA SER A 102 14.44 83.51 -19.60
C SER A 102 14.31 82.10 -19.00
N ARG A 103 14.61 81.10 -19.84
CA ARG A 103 15.15 79.77 -19.50
C ARG A 103 16.03 79.74 -18.25
N THR A 104 15.84 78.72 -17.41
CA THR A 104 16.94 77.91 -16.86
C THR A 104 16.56 76.43 -16.86
N THR A 105 17.33 75.63 -17.58
CA THR A 105 17.51 74.20 -17.33
C THR A 105 18.22 73.98 -15.99
N SER A 106 18.27 72.71 -15.55
CA SER A 106 19.14 72.14 -14.50
C SER A 106 18.96 72.58 -13.03
N SER A 107 18.45 71.65 -12.23
CA SER A 107 18.94 71.31 -10.88
C SER A 107 18.76 69.79 -10.69
N SER A 108 19.72 68.99 -11.16
CA SER A 108 20.77 68.37 -10.32
C SER A 108 20.20 67.32 -9.37
N THR A 109 20.29 66.05 -9.78
CA THR A 109 20.04 64.82 -9.01
C THR A 109 21.09 64.56 -7.92
N GLU A 110 21.83 65.59 -7.51
CA GLU A 110 22.96 65.50 -6.60
C GLU A 110 22.47 65.55 -5.15
N VAL A 111 22.44 64.39 -4.50
CA VAL A 111 22.21 64.28 -3.05
C VAL A 111 23.44 64.85 -2.34
N THR A 112 23.27 65.86 -1.50
CA THR A 112 24.41 66.47 -0.80
C THR A 112 24.93 65.55 0.31
N VAL A 113 26.22 65.68 0.65
CA VAL A 113 26.85 64.91 1.75
C VAL A 113 26.09 65.10 3.08
N GLU A 114 25.53 66.29 3.31
CA GLU A 114 24.70 66.58 4.49
C GLU A 114 23.38 65.80 4.49
N GLN A 115 22.74 65.63 3.34
CA GLN A 115 21.54 64.80 3.19
C GLN A 115 21.87 63.31 3.39
N ILE A 116 23.02 62.86 2.90
CA ILE A 116 23.51 61.49 3.16
C ILE A 116 23.73 61.27 4.65
N HIS A 117 24.41 62.19 5.36
CA HIS A 117 24.64 62.09 6.80
C HIS A 117 23.32 62.10 7.60
N ALA A 118 22.33 62.89 7.18
CA ALA A 118 21.00 62.89 7.78
C ALA A 118 20.25 61.55 7.58
N ILE A 119 20.43 60.90 6.43
CA ILE A 119 19.84 59.56 6.15
C ILE A 119 20.54 58.49 7.00
N VAL A 120 21.87 58.50 7.10
CA VAL A 120 22.64 57.58 7.96
C VAL A 120 22.21 57.72 9.42
N SER A 121 22.12 58.96 9.92
CA SER A 121 21.64 59.28 11.27
C SER A 121 20.23 58.75 11.53
N ARG A 122 19.29 58.94 10.59
CA ARG A 122 17.90 58.45 10.70
C ARG A 122 17.78 56.93 10.65
N VAL A 123 18.50 56.26 9.75
CA VAL A 123 18.47 54.80 9.61
C VAL A 123 19.01 54.14 10.88
N LEU A 124 20.12 54.64 11.41
CA LEU A 124 20.74 54.10 12.62
C LEU A 124 20.06 54.61 13.92
N CYS A 125 19.27 55.69 13.89
CA CYS A 125 18.81 56.44 15.07
C CYS A 125 19.97 56.87 15.99
N VAL A 126 21.02 57.43 15.38
CA VAL A 126 22.22 57.91 16.08
C VAL A 126 22.53 59.35 15.69
N SER A 127 23.07 60.13 16.61
CA SER A 127 23.55 61.48 16.35
C SER A 127 24.98 61.68 16.86
N TRP A 128 25.82 62.26 16.01
CA TRP A 128 27.22 62.60 16.30
C TRP A 128 27.53 64.08 16.06
N LYS A 129 26.48 64.92 15.95
CA LYS A 129 26.60 66.38 15.80
C LYS A 129 25.99 67.12 17.01
N GLU A 130 24.76 66.79 17.37
CA GLU A 130 24.00 67.44 18.45
C GLU A 130 23.19 66.40 19.23
N SER A 131 22.97 66.63 20.53
CA SER A 131 22.07 65.79 21.33
C SER A 131 20.62 66.12 20.99
N THR A 132 19.98 65.30 20.16
CA THR A 132 18.59 65.47 19.73
C THR A 132 17.69 64.41 20.36
N GLU A 133 16.55 64.82 20.92
CA GLU A 133 15.55 63.93 21.50
C GLU A 133 15.12 62.82 20.50
N GLY A 134 15.18 61.55 20.93
CA GLY A 134 14.87 60.39 20.10
C GLY A 134 16.04 59.72 19.33
N ASN A 135 17.26 60.26 19.39
CA ASN A 135 18.46 59.62 18.80
C ASN A 135 19.52 59.28 19.87
N ILE A 136 20.26 58.20 19.68
CA ILE A 136 21.39 57.80 20.54
C ILE A 136 22.58 58.75 20.25
N PHE A 137 23.05 59.51 21.24
CA PHE A 137 24.20 60.39 21.06
C PHE A 137 25.53 59.63 21.16
N LEU A 138 26.42 59.84 20.17
CA LEU A 138 27.66 59.08 19.99
C LEU A 138 28.91 59.97 20.17
N PRO A 139 29.39 60.16 21.42
CA PRO A 139 30.50 61.06 21.70
C PRO A 139 31.84 60.64 21.08
N GLN A 140 32.13 59.35 20.93
CA GLN A 140 33.39 58.88 20.34
C GLN A 140 33.39 59.10 18.83
N THR A 141 32.28 58.78 18.15
CA THR A 141 32.06 59.06 16.74
C THR A 141 32.07 60.57 16.45
N ALA A 142 31.50 61.39 17.34
CA ALA A 142 31.54 62.85 17.24
C ALA A 142 32.98 63.41 17.32
N ALA A 143 33.79 62.94 18.28
CA ALA A 143 35.19 63.34 18.39
C ALA A 143 36.00 62.93 17.13
N ASN A 144 35.83 61.69 16.67
CA ASN A 144 36.54 61.17 15.51
C ASN A 144 36.16 61.91 14.21
N ALA A 145 34.88 62.30 14.07
CA ALA A 145 34.40 63.12 12.96
C ALA A 145 35.01 64.54 12.92
N LEU A 146 35.32 65.12 14.10
CA LEU A 146 35.96 66.43 14.23
C LEU A 146 37.47 66.38 13.95
N GLU A 147 38.16 65.32 14.38
CA GLU A 147 39.62 65.19 14.19
C GLU A 147 40.02 64.76 12.78
N HIS A 148 39.24 63.90 12.12
CA HIS A 148 39.66 63.23 10.88
C HIS A 148 38.87 63.61 9.61
N GLN A 149 37.89 64.52 9.67
CA GLN A 149 37.01 64.87 8.54
C GLN A 149 36.43 63.63 7.84
N LEU A 150 35.66 62.81 8.58
CA LEU A 150 35.04 61.60 8.03
C LEU A 150 34.08 61.95 6.86
N VAL A 151 34.44 61.52 5.65
CA VAL A 151 33.62 61.67 4.42
C VAL A 151 33.03 60.33 3.96
N ASP A 152 33.67 59.20 4.27
CA ASP A 152 33.14 57.88 3.88
C ASP A 152 32.00 57.45 4.80
N VAL A 153 30.87 57.11 4.18
CA VAL A 153 29.67 56.60 4.83
C VAL A 153 29.90 55.22 5.45
N SER A 154 30.79 54.41 4.85
CA SER A 154 31.17 53.10 5.40
C SER A 154 31.85 53.25 6.76
N ASP A 155 32.82 54.17 6.88
CA ASP A 155 33.54 54.42 8.12
C ASP A 155 32.61 55.01 9.20
N ILE A 156 31.75 55.97 8.83
CA ILE A 156 30.77 56.57 9.74
C ILE A 156 29.78 55.51 10.25
N ALA A 157 29.24 54.66 9.37
CA ALA A 157 28.31 53.61 9.75
C ALA A 157 28.97 52.54 10.64
N ASN A 158 30.22 52.17 10.35
CA ASN A 158 30.97 51.19 11.14
C ASN A 158 31.28 51.73 12.55
N LEU A 159 31.84 52.93 12.66
CA LEU A 159 32.12 53.60 13.93
C LEU A 159 30.84 53.76 14.77
N ALA A 160 29.76 54.24 14.15
CA ALA A 160 28.51 54.47 14.85
C ALA A 160 27.87 53.17 15.38
N LEU A 161 27.83 52.11 14.57
CA LEU A 161 27.34 50.80 14.99
C LEU A 161 28.24 50.20 16.07
N MET A 162 29.56 50.29 15.94
CA MET A 162 30.50 49.80 16.95
C MET A 162 30.35 50.51 18.30
N GLU A 163 30.18 51.84 18.31
CA GLU A 163 29.99 52.59 19.56
C GLU A 163 28.69 52.17 20.28
N VAL A 164 27.56 52.07 19.57
CA VAL A 164 26.28 51.59 20.12
C VAL A 164 26.41 50.15 20.65
N LEU A 165 27.10 49.27 19.93
CA LEU A 165 27.31 47.89 20.37
C LEU A 165 28.27 47.80 21.57
N CYS A 166 29.23 48.71 21.69
CA CYS A 166 30.05 48.85 22.90
C CYS A 166 29.24 49.34 24.10
N MET A 167 28.26 50.25 23.94
CA MET A 167 27.32 50.62 25.01
C MET A 167 26.56 49.39 25.52
N PHE A 168 25.93 48.61 24.61
CA PHE A 168 25.27 47.35 24.98
C PHE A 168 26.22 46.35 25.67
N SER A 169 27.49 46.31 25.28
CA SER A 169 28.50 45.44 25.90
C SER A 169 28.87 45.85 27.33
N ARG A 170 28.65 47.12 27.70
CA ARG A 170 28.85 47.65 29.06
C ARG A 170 27.62 47.47 29.96
N GLY A 171 26.52 46.94 29.43
CA GLY A 171 25.24 46.83 30.14
C GLY A 171 24.39 48.10 30.09
N GLU A 172 24.81 49.11 29.33
CA GLU A 172 24.01 50.29 29.02
C GLU A 172 22.88 49.91 28.05
N ASP A 173 21.72 50.55 28.18
CA ASP A 173 20.54 50.27 27.35
C ASP A 173 20.13 51.54 26.59
N PRO A 174 20.83 51.89 25.49
CA PRO A 174 20.59 53.13 24.75
C PRO A 174 19.17 53.22 24.15
N LEU A 175 18.42 52.10 24.11
CA LEU A 175 17.02 52.07 23.68
C LEU A 175 16.05 52.64 24.72
N LYS A 176 16.47 52.91 25.96
CA LYS A 176 15.62 53.57 26.97
C LYS A 176 15.35 55.04 26.63
N GLU A 177 16.34 55.73 26.09
CA GLU A 177 16.27 57.15 25.73
C GLU A 177 15.33 57.40 24.54
N ILE A 178 14.99 56.34 23.79
CA ILE A 178 14.07 56.36 22.64
C ILE A 178 12.61 56.05 23.06
N ASN A 179 12.39 55.51 24.27
CA ASN A 179 11.10 54.91 24.68
C ASN A 179 10.21 55.82 25.57
N MET A 180 10.23 57.13 25.35
CA MET A 180 9.14 58.02 25.80
C MET A 180 8.17 58.27 24.63
N ASP A 181 6.92 57.87 24.83
CA ASP A 181 5.75 58.05 23.95
C ASP A 181 5.79 57.45 22.52
N VAL A 182 5.65 56.11 22.43
CA VAL A 182 4.98 55.47 21.26
C VAL A 182 3.98 54.40 21.71
N SER A 183 2.84 54.85 22.26
CA SER A 183 1.66 54.02 22.48
C SER A 183 0.46 54.56 21.69
N SER A 184 0.47 54.37 20.36
CA SER A 184 -0.69 54.59 19.48
C SER A 184 -0.64 53.71 18.23
N ASP A 185 0.44 53.79 17.44
CA ASP A 185 0.36 53.40 16.02
C ASP A 185 1.09 52.07 15.69
N ARG A 186 0.58 50.95 16.22
CA ARG A 186 1.04 49.59 15.83
C ARG A 186 0.00 48.73 15.11
N GLU A 187 -1.12 49.30 14.65
CA GLU A 187 -2.15 48.52 13.92
C GLU A 187 -1.98 48.51 12.38
N ASP A 188 -1.28 49.48 11.77
CA ASP A 188 -1.07 49.51 10.31
C ASP A 188 0.28 48.91 9.85
N SER A 189 0.34 47.57 9.81
CA SER A 189 1.37 46.83 9.07
C SER A 189 0.78 46.16 7.83
N PRO A 190 1.05 46.66 6.59
CA PRO A 190 0.48 46.12 5.37
C PRO A 190 1.26 44.88 4.89
N ASN A 191 1.10 43.76 5.61
CA ASN A 191 1.62 42.44 5.22
C ASN A 191 0.54 41.53 4.59
N SER A 192 -0.62 42.09 4.25
CA SER A 192 -1.83 41.38 3.82
C SER A 192 -2.23 41.67 2.36
N GLN A 193 -1.28 41.72 1.44
CA GLN A 193 -1.55 41.63 0.00
C GLN A 193 -0.64 40.59 -0.68
N ALA A 194 -1.14 39.36 -0.76
CA ALA A 194 -0.62 38.33 -1.66
C ALA A 194 -1.25 38.47 -3.05
N SER A 195 -0.50 38.17 -4.11
CA SER A 195 -1.00 38.21 -5.49
C SER A 195 -2.07 37.13 -5.77
N PRO A 196 -3.00 37.35 -6.73
CA PRO A 196 -4.25 36.59 -6.79
C PRO A 196 -4.15 35.32 -7.66
N LEU A 197 -3.73 34.20 -7.06
CA LEU A 197 -3.99 32.86 -7.61
C LEU A 197 -4.20 31.85 -6.48
N LEU A 198 -5.46 31.67 -6.04
CA LEU A 198 -6.03 30.43 -5.48
C LEU A 198 -7.53 30.65 -5.16
N SER A 199 -8.37 29.67 -5.55
CA SER A 199 -9.83 29.70 -5.41
C SER A 199 -10.28 29.46 -3.94
N PRO A 200 -11.53 29.78 -3.56
CA PRO A 200 -11.87 30.06 -2.15
C PRO A 200 -11.99 28.80 -1.29
N VAL A 201 -11.33 28.82 -0.13
CA VAL A 201 -11.54 27.89 0.98
C VAL A 201 -12.26 28.62 2.11
N VAL A 202 -13.24 27.94 2.72
CA VAL A 202 -14.18 28.50 3.71
C VAL A 202 -13.44 29.05 4.94
N THR A 203 -13.71 30.31 5.28
CA THR A 203 -13.25 30.96 6.51
C THR A 203 -13.88 30.32 7.76
N LEU A 204 -13.05 29.71 8.60
CA LEU A 204 -13.37 29.35 9.98
C LEU A 204 -12.70 30.33 10.96
N PRO A 205 -13.26 30.54 12.17
CA PRO A 205 -12.98 31.73 12.97
C PRO A 205 -11.55 31.77 13.51
N SER A 206 -10.96 32.96 13.45
CA SER A 206 -9.69 33.32 14.07
C SER A 206 -9.73 33.10 15.58
N CYS A 207 -9.03 32.07 16.06
CA CYS A 207 -8.89 31.76 17.47
C CYS A 207 -7.61 32.42 18.04
N PRO A 208 -7.63 33.06 19.22
CA PRO A 208 -6.45 33.68 19.81
C PRO A 208 -5.32 32.67 20.07
N LEU A 209 -4.07 33.15 20.01
CA LEU A 209 -2.85 32.37 20.28
C LEU A 209 -2.96 31.58 21.59
N ALA A 210 -3.07 30.26 21.49
CA ALA A 210 -2.86 29.37 22.62
C ALA A 210 -1.37 29.38 22.98
N ALA A 211 -1.05 29.78 24.22
CA ALA A 211 0.32 29.91 24.68
C ALA A 211 1.12 28.61 24.47
N LEU A 212 2.26 28.73 23.79
CA LEU A 212 3.26 27.67 23.68
C LEU A 212 3.73 27.29 25.09
N PRO A 213 3.80 25.99 25.44
CA PRO A 213 4.42 25.54 26.68
C PRO A 213 5.95 25.51 26.56
N VAL A 214 6.53 26.60 26.04
CA VAL A 214 7.89 26.97 26.42
C VAL A 214 7.77 27.56 27.83
N SER A 215 8.74 27.28 28.70
CA SER A 215 8.81 27.91 30.01
C SER A 215 8.72 29.44 29.90
N SER A 216 8.16 30.10 30.91
CA SER A 216 7.84 31.54 30.92
C SER A 216 9.02 32.51 30.84
N GLY A 217 10.21 32.04 30.45
CA GLY A 217 11.30 32.90 29.98
C GLY A 217 11.09 33.27 28.51
N LYS A 218 10.81 34.55 28.25
CA LYS A 218 11.17 35.15 26.96
C LYS A 218 12.66 34.84 26.75
N THR A 219 13.02 34.09 25.71
CA THR A 219 14.43 33.93 25.35
C THR A 219 14.96 35.32 25.04
N SER A 220 15.88 35.81 25.88
CA SER A 220 16.34 37.20 25.81
C SER A 220 17.22 37.39 24.59
N GLN A 221 16.60 37.73 23.46
CA GLN A 221 17.31 38.23 22.29
C GLN A 221 18.23 39.38 22.75
N PRO A 222 19.49 39.43 22.32
CA PRO A 222 20.35 40.58 22.57
C PRO A 222 19.67 41.84 22.05
N ARG A 223 19.54 42.88 22.90
CA ARG A 223 18.93 44.15 22.49
C ARG A 223 19.70 44.84 21.35
N SER A 224 21.00 44.60 21.31
CA SER A 224 21.89 44.88 20.18
C SER A 224 21.44 44.24 18.87
N LEU A 225 21.00 42.99 18.88
CA LEU A 225 20.46 42.32 17.69
C LEU A 225 19.14 42.94 17.27
N VAL A 226 18.23 43.22 18.21
CA VAL A 226 16.95 43.91 17.93
C VAL A 226 17.20 45.27 17.27
N TYR A 227 18.10 46.08 17.84
CA TYR A 227 18.52 47.36 17.28
C TYR A 227 19.05 47.23 15.84
N LEU A 228 19.89 46.24 15.55
CA LEU A 228 20.42 46.00 14.20
C LEU A 228 19.34 45.56 13.20
N LEU A 229 18.36 44.77 13.63
CA LEU A 229 17.20 44.37 12.82
C LEU A 229 16.26 45.56 12.54
N ASP A 230 16.08 46.46 13.52
CA ASP A 230 15.34 47.71 13.35
C ASP A 230 16.06 48.66 12.37
N CYS A 231 17.39 48.81 12.49
CA CYS A 231 18.20 49.59 11.54
C CYS A 231 18.09 49.04 10.12
N TYR A 232 18.22 47.72 9.94
CA TYR A 232 18.03 47.08 8.63
C TYR A 232 16.61 47.29 8.07
N SER A 233 15.59 47.25 8.93
CA SER A 233 14.20 47.52 8.54
C SER A 233 14.01 48.97 8.10
N ARG A 234 14.63 49.94 8.78
CA ARG A 234 14.57 51.36 8.42
C ARG A 234 15.20 51.66 7.07
N VAL A 235 16.21 50.90 6.62
CA VAL A 235 16.70 51.02 5.22
C VAL A 235 15.57 50.74 4.23
N ALA A 236 14.79 49.67 4.44
CA ALA A 236 13.66 49.34 3.56
C ALA A 236 12.51 50.36 3.66
N THR A 237 12.32 50.99 4.83
CA THR A 237 11.38 52.11 4.99
C THR A 237 11.83 53.35 4.22
N GLU A 238 13.11 53.72 4.30
CA GLU A 238 13.67 54.88 3.57
C GLU A 238 13.60 54.66 2.04
N GLU A 239 13.87 53.43 1.57
CA GLU A 239 13.67 53.06 0.17
C GLU A 239 12.21 53.20 -0.30
N ARG A 240 11.25 52.77 0.53
CA ARG A 240 9.81 52.87 0.27
C ARG A 240 9.33 54.32 0.24
N ASN A 241 9.88 55.16 1.11
CA ASN A 241 9.55 56.58 1.20
C ASN A 241 10.10 57.37 -0.01
N HIS A 242 11.25 56.97 -0.57
CA HIS A 242 11.95 57.72 -1.61
C HIS A 242 12.39 56.88 -2.84
N PRO A 243 11.50 56.08 -3.47
CA PRO A 243 11.86 55.00 -4.41
C PRO A 243 12.60 55.44 -5.67
N LYS A 244 12.39 56.69 -6.13
CA LYS A 244 13.10 57.25 -7.30
C LYS A 244 14.50 57.79 -6.96
N ARG A 245 14.80 58.05 -5.69
CA ARG A 245 16.12 58.54 -5.23
C ARG A 245 16.97 57.41 -4.68
N SER A 246 16.35 56.45 -3.98
CA SER A 246 17.02 55.27 -3.41
C SER A 246 17.50 54.26 -4.47
N SER A 247 17.02 54.35 -5.70
CA SER A 247 17.38 53.47 -6.83
C SER A 247 18.52 53.99 -7.70
N VAL A 248 19.11 55.14 -7.37
CA VAL A 248 20.19 55.77 -8.15
C VAL A 248 21.39 56.10 -7.24
N PRO A 249 22.65 55.92 -7.70
CA PRO A 249 23.83 56.37 -6.96
C PRO A 249 23.83 57.90 -6.75
N PRO A 250 24.40 58.41 -5.64
CA PRO A 250 25.12 57.67 -4.59
C PRO A 250 24.19 57.03 -3.53
N LEU A 251 22.91 57.39 -3.48
CA LEU A 251 22.03 56.96 -2.38
C LEU A 251 21.74 55.45 -2.41
N SER A 252 21.64 54.83 -3.58
CA SER A 252 21.51 53.37 -3.69
C SER A 252 22.71 52.62 -3.11
N GLU A 253 23.92 53.16 -3.27
CA GLU A 253 25.16 52.59 -2.75
C GLU A 253 25.22 52.76 -1.23
N VAL A 254 24.87 53.96 -0.72
CA VAL A 254 24.75 54.23 0.72
C VAL A 254 23.77 53.28 1.40
N LEU A 255 22.58 53.06 0.85
CA LEU A 255 21.58 52.17 1.44
C LEU A 255 22.03 50.69 1.37
N ALA A 256 22.79 50.30 0.34
CA ALA A 256 23.43 48.98 0.27
C ALA A 256 24.54 48.82 1.31
N VAL A 257 25.37 49.84 1.54
CA VAL A 257 26.41 49.87 2.59
C VAL A 257 25.78 49.83 3.99
N LEU A 258 24.69 50.56 4.24
CA LEU A 258 24.00 50.51 5.54
C LEU A 258 23.43 49.12 5.84
N ARG A 259 22.87 48.40 4.86
CA ARG A 259 22.52 46.97 5.01
C ARG A 259 23.74 46.12 5.28
N ALA A 260 24.80 46.33 4.49
CA ALA A 260 26.05 45.59 4.59
C ALA A 260 26.60 45.61 6.01
N GLU A 261 26.70 46.81 6.58
CA GLU A 261 27.21 47.02 7.93
C GLU A 261 26.24 46.49 8.99
N CYS A 262 24.92 46.68 8.84
CA CYS A 262 23.95 46.08 9.77
C CYS A 262 24.07 44.54 9.83
N VAL A 263 24.20 43.87 8.69
CA VAL A 263 24.34 42.40 8.62
C VAL A 263 25.72 41.96 9.11
N GLN A 264 26.78 42.70 8.79
CA GLN A 264 28.14 42.41 9.25
C GLN A 264 28.25 42.52 10.78
N HIS A 265 27.72 43.58 11.37
CA HIS A 265 27.69 43.76 12.82
C HIS A 265 26.75 42.74 13.49
N ALA A 266 25.61 42.41 12.88
CA ALA A 266 24.76 41.33 13.37
C ALA A 266 25.50 39.98 13.36
N SER A 267 26.32 39.70 12.35
CA SER A 267 27.20 38.52 12.34
C SER A 267 28.20 38.50 13.50
N LEU A 268 28.69 39.66 13.97
CA LEU A 268 29.58 39.75 15.14
C LEU A 268 28.82 39.53 16.45
N VAL A 269 27.62 40.12 16.59
CA VAL A 269 26.73 39.89 17.76
C VAL A 269 26.31 38.42 17.86
N LEU A 270 25.95 37.80 16.73
CA LEU A 270 25.55 36.39 16.67
C LEU A 270 26.69 35.39 16.93
N GLN A 271 27.95 35.82 16.77
CA GLN A 271 29.13 35.05 17.19
C GLN A 271 29.47 35.23 18.68
N GLY A 272 28.75 36.11 19.40
CA GLY A 272 29.04 36.45 20.80
C GLY A 272 30.30 37.29 21.00
N LEU A 273 30.78 37.99 19.96
CA LEU A 273 32.04 38.74 20.04
C LEU A 273 31.87 40.15 20.63
N ILE A 274 30.73 40.79 20.34
CA ILE A 274 30.43 42.20 20.68
C ILE A 274 28.92 42.31 20.94
N GLY A 275 28.49 43.26 21.78
CA GLY A 275 27.08 43.66 21.91
C GLY A 275 26.24 42.78 22.85
N VAL A 276 26.85 41.90 23.62
CA VAL A 276 26.17 41.02 24.59
C VAL A 276 26.75 41.27 25.98
N TYR A 277 25.89 41.60 26.95
CA TYR A 277 26.31 41.82 28.34
C TYR A 277 26.26 40.50 29.14
N GLU A 278 27.41 40.01 29.58
CA GLU A 278 27.54 38.74 30.33
C GLU A 278 26.98 38.85 31.76
N THR A 279 25.69 38.54 31.95
CA THR A 279 25.05 38.54 33.29
C THR A 279 24.39 37.23 33.72
N SER A 280 24.50 36.14 32.96
CA SER A 280 24.10 34.83 33.48
C SER A 280 24.84 33.65 32.84
N ASN A 281 25.28 32.72 33.68
CA ASN A 281 25.72 31.36 33.30
C ASN A 281 24.52 30.51 32.85
N SER A 282 23.82 30.93 31.80
CA SER A 282 22.80 30.13 31.15
C SER A 282 23.47 29.14 30.20
N ILE A 283 23.59 27.89 30.65
CA ILE A 283 24.13 26.75 29.87
C ILE A 283 23.20 26.36 28.69
N ASN A 284 22.05 27.04 28.53
CA ASN A 284 21.07 26.75 27.49
C ASN A 284 21.41 27.44 26.16
N SER A 285 22.03 26.65 25.27
CA SER A 285 22.54 26.98 23.95
C SER A 285 21.47 27.24 22.86
N THR A 286 20.54 28.17 23.09
CA THR A 286 19.54 28.58 22.08
C THR A 286 20.04 29.74 21.21
N SER A 287 19.86 29.65 19.89
CA SER A 287 20.26 30.72 18.97
C SER A 287 19.43 31.99 19.19
N PRO A 288 20.06 33.19 19.21
CA PRO A 288 19.32 34.46 19.20
C PRO A 288 18.37 34.63 18.01
N LEU A 289 18.64 33.96 16.88
CA LEU A 289 17.78 33.97 15.69
C LEU A 289 16.54 33.06 15.82
N LEU A 290 16.50 32.13 16.79
CA LEU A 290 15.45 31.10 16.84
C LEU A 290 14.05 31.71 17.02
N TYR A 291 13.89 32.67 17.94
CA TYR A 291 12.60 33.32 18.14
C TYR A 291 12.20 34.18 16.93
N PRO A 292 13.00 35.14 16.43
CA PRO A 292 12.68 35.95 15.24
C PRO A 292 12.31 35.13 13.99
N VAL A 293 12.95 33.97 13.79
CA VAL A 293 12.63 33.03 12.72
C VAL A 293 11.24 32.39 12.93
N LEU A 294 10.94 31.90 14.13
CA LEU A 294 9.67 31.23 14.43
C LEU A 294 8.48 32.20 14.54
N SER A 295 8.72 33.47 14.93
CA SER A 295 7.72 34.54 14.98
C SER A 295 7.50 35.23 13.63
N GLN A 296 8.38 35.01 12.64
CA GLN A 296 8.44 35.75 11.37
C GLN A 296 8.65 37.27 11.55
N GLU A 297 9.38 37.66 12.60
CA GLU A 297 9.73 39.06 12.90
C GLU A 297 11.01 39.55 12.17
N LEU A 298 11.69 38.67 11.42
CA LEU A 298 12.90 39.06 10.71
C LEU A 298 12.63 39.97 9.51
N PRO A 299 13.47 41.01 9.27
CA PRO A 299 13.32 41.88 8.11
C PRO A 299 13.49 41.10 6.79
N ARG A 300 12.65 41.42 5.80
CA ARG A 300 12.66 40.75 4.49
C ARG A 300 14.05 40.86 3.84
N GLY A 301 14.64 39.73 3.48
CA GLY A 301 15.96 39.65 2.85
C GLY A 301 17.14 39.52 3.81
N PHE A 302 16.98 39.83 5.10
CA PHE A 302 18.06 39.78 6.10
C PHE A 302 18.75 38.41 6.17
N LEU A 303 17.99 37.31 6.22
CA LEU A 303 18.55 35.95 6.24
C LEU A 303 19.32 35.61 4.96
N HIS A 304 18.83 36.04 3.79
CA HIS A 304 19.53 35.82 2.53
C HIS A 304 20.88 36.53 2.51
N GLU A 305 20.94 37.79 2.95
CA GLU A 305 22.19 38.54 3.00
C GLU A 305 23.14 38.01 4.07
N LEU A 306 22.64 37.63 5.25
CA LEU A 306 23.43 37.02 6.32
C LEU A 306 24.09 35.72 5.85
N VAL A 307 23.35 34.82 5.19
CA VAL A 307 23.93 33.60 4.60
C VAL A 307 24.92 33.95 3.48
N ALA A 308 24.56 34.89 2.59
CA ALA A 308 25.43 35.30 1.48
C ALA A 308 26.78 35.86 1.94
N ARG A 309 26.83 36.63 3.05
CA ARG A 309 28.09 37.15 3.61
C ARG A 309 28.88 36.11 4.39
N THR A 310 28.21 35.24 5.14
CA THR A 310 28.89 34.34 6.10
C THR A 310 29.30 32.99 5.51
N HIS A 311 28.66 32.49 4.44
CA HIS A 311 28.91 31.15 3.91
C HIS A 311 30.35 30.88 3.44
N SER A 312 31.11 31.93 3.09
CA SER A 312 32.51 31.80 2.65
C SER A 312 33.48 31.51 3.81
N ASN A 313 33.08 31.76 5.07
CA ASN A 313 33.87 31.41 6.26
C ASN A 313 33.14 30.29 7.04
N PRO A 314 33.57 29.02 6.91
CA PRO A 314 32.91 27.91 7.59
C PRO A 314 32.86 28.04 9.12
N HIS A 315 33.83 28.69 9.76
CA HIS A 315 33.85 28.80 11.22
C HIS A 315 32.75 29.75 11.71
N THR A 316 32.65 30.93 11.10
CA THR A 316 31.58 31.91 11.37
C THR A 316 30.22 31.34 10.98
N PHE A 317 30.11 30.69 9.83
CA PHE A 317 28.85 30.08 9.37
C PHE A 317 28.32 29.01 10.35
N ASN A 318 29.21 28.11 10.81
CA ASN A 318 28.85 27.10 11.81
C ASN A 318 28.42 27.73 13.14
N LYS A 319 29.16 28.74 13.64
CA LYS A 319 28.84 29.42 14.91
C LYS A 319 27.43 30.06 14.90
N ILE A 320 27.01 30.62 13.77
CA ILE A 320 25.71 31.31 13.65
C ILE A 320 24.57 30.31 13.39
N PHE A 321 24.73 29.44 12.39
CA PHE A 321 23.62 28.63 11.89
C PHE A 321 23.48 27.26 12.54
N THR A 322 24.53 26.65 13.10
CA THR A 322 24.38 25.37 13.83
C THR A 322 23.47 25.52 15.06
N PRO A 323 23.62 26.53 15.94
CA PRO A 323 22.69 26.73 17.05
C PRO A 323 21.24 27.01 16.60
N LEU A 324 21.04 27.61 15.42
CA LEU A 324 19.70 27.84 14.86
C LEU A 324 19.07 26.52 14.41
N LEU A 325 19.81 25.70 13.66
CA LEU A 325 19.37 24.36 13.23
C LEU A 325 19.09 23.44 14.44
N GLN A 326 19.94 23.48 15.48
CA GLN A 326 19.72 22.77 16.74
C GLN A 326 18.45 23.27 17.46
N GLY A 327 18.21 24.58 17.47
CA GLY A 327 16.98 25.18 18.00
C GLY A 327 15.71 24.71 17.28
N LEU A 328 15.74 24.62 15.94
CA LEU A 328 14.62 24.10 15.14
C LEU A 328 14.40 22.60 15.40
N TYR A 329 15.47 21.81 15.47
CA TYR A 329 15.43 20.38 15.81
C TYR A 329 14.80 20.13 17.20
N LEU A 330 15.25 20.85 18.23
CA LEU A 330 14.69 20.77 19.59
C LEU A 330 13.22 21.24 19.65
N SER A 331 12.86 22.26 18.85
CA SER A 331 11.47 22.71 18.72
C SER A 331 10.58 21.61 18.12
N MET A 332 11.07 20.91 17.09
CA MET A 332 10.34 19.79 16.46
C MET A 332 10.26 18.54 17.32
N GLN A 333 11.21 18.29 18.22
CA GLN A 333 11.07 17.21 19.23
C GLN A 333 9.85 17.42 20.15
N GLN A 334 9.35 18.65 20.28
CA GLN A 334 8.15 19.02 21.02
C GLN A 334 6.94 19.31 20.11
N GLY A 335 7.11 19.19 18.78
CA GLY A 335 6.10 19.46 17.77
C GLY A 335 4.93 18.47 17.82
N SER A 336 3.71 18.98 17.70
CA SER A 336 2.51 18.15 17.61
C SER A 336 1.47 18.75 16.66
N LEU A 337 0.63 17.89 16.09
CA LEU A 337 -0.63 18.29 15.45
C LEU A 337 -1.58 18.96 16.45
N VAL A 338 -1.48 18.60 17.74
CA VAL A 338 -2.24 19.25 18.81
C VAL A 338 -1.68 20.65 19.06
N GLY A 339 -2.36 21.66 18.50
CA GLY A 339 -1.97 23.07 18.65
C GLY A 339 -1.03 23.58 17.55
N ASN A 340 -0.84 22.83 16.46
CA ASN A 340 -0.10 23.24 15.26
C ASN A 340 1.36 23.67 15.50
N THR A 341 1.97 23.26 16.61
CA THR A 341 3.33 23.68 17.01
C THR A 341 4.43 23.18 16.07
N HIS A 342 4.12 22.19 15.24
CA HIS A 342 5.00 21.65 14.20
C HIS A 342 5.13 22.54 12.96
N ARG A 343 4.17 23.44 12.68
CA ARG A 343 4.15 24.19 11.40
C ARG A 343 5.31 25.18 11.29
N ARG A 344 5.46 26.08 12.27
CA ARG A 344 6.48 27.16 12.22
C ARG A 344 7.92 26.65 12.10
N PRO A 345 8.37 25.59 12.81
CA PRO A 345 9.73 25.07 12.60
C PRO A 345 9.93 24.38 11.24
N ILE A 346 8.88 23.81 10.64
CA ILE A 346 8.93 23.26 9.27
C ILE A 346 9.04 24.39 8.25
N GLU A 347 8.17 25.40 8.33
CA GLU A 347 8.19 26.60 7.47
C GLU A 347 9.56 27.30 7.54
N ALA A 348 10.08 27.52 8.74
CA ALA A 348 11.41 28.10 8.97
C ALA A 348 12.55 27.29 8.33
N LEU A 349 12.52 25.97 8.43
CA LEU A 349 13.56 25.13 7.83
C LEU A 349 13.41 25.04 6.30
N GLU A 350 12.19 25.06 5.77
CA GLU A 350 11.88 25.17 4.34
C GLU A 350 12.50 26.46 3.76
N GLU A 351 12.21 27.62 4.36
CA GLU A 351 12.78 28.92 3.96
C GLU A 351 14.32 28.92 3.97
N LEU A 352 14.94 28.45 5.05
CA LEU A 352 16.41 28.40 5.19
C LEU A 352 17.08 27.48 4.15
N ILE A 353 16.44 26.36 3.79
CA ILE A 353 16.94 25.38 2.82
C ILE A 353 16.83 25.89 1.36
N GLU A 354 15.92 26.82 1.09
CA GLU A 354 15.76 27.44 -0.22
C GLU A 354 16.78 28.56 -0.52
N ILE A 355 17.49 29.07 0.49
CA ILE A 355 18.53 30.09 0.31
C ILE A 355 19.67 29.58 -0.60
N ARG A 356 19.87 30.29 -1.72
CA ARG A 356 20.91 30.06 -2.72
C ARG A 356 21.96 31.15 -2.68
N CYS A 357 23.22 30.79 -2.90
CA CYS A 357 24.36 31.70 -2.91
C CYS A 357 25.30 31.46 -4.09
N GLY A 358 26.20 32.43 -4.33
CA GLY A 358 27.21 32.39 -5.39
C GLY A 358 26.69 32.78 -6.78
N PRO A 359 27.60 33.11 -7.72
CA PRO A 359 27.24 33.70 -9.02
C PRO A 359 26.43 32.77 -9.95
N SER A 360 26.47 31.46 -9.72
CA SER A 360 25.68 30.47 -10.46
C SER A 360 24.37 30.07 -9.76
N GLY A 361 24.09 30.59 -8.56
CA GLY A 361 22.90 30.25 -7.76
C GLY A 361 22.78 28.78 -7.33
N ASN A 362 23.80 27.95 -7.58
CA ASN A 362 23.75 26.50 -7.34
C ASN A 362 24.22 26.09 -5.93
N LEU A 363 24.87 26.98 -5.17
CA LEU A 363 25.30 26.67 -3.81
C LEU A 363 24.13 26.85 -2.84
N ARG A 364 23.83 25.82 -2.04
CA ARG A 364 22.90 25.88 -0.89
C ARG A 364 23.66 25.67 0.42
N PRO A 365 24.18 26.72 1.08
CA PRO A 365 25.03 26.58 2.27
C PRO A 365 24.35 25.86 3.44
N ILE A 366 23.05 26.12 3.68
CA ILE A 366 22.28 25.49 4.75
C ILE A 366 22.11 23.98 4.51
N CYS A 367 21.82 23.54 3.28
CA CYS A 367 21.76 22.11 2.94
C CYS A 367 23.09 21.40 3.26
N ARG A 368 24.22 22.02 2.88
CA ARG A 368 25.56 21.50 3.20
C ARG A 368 25.75 21.41 4.71
N LEU A 369 25.44 22.47 5.44
CA LEU A 369 25.57 22.50 6.91
C LEU A 369 24.74 21.40 7.59
N ILE A 370 23.50 21.15 7.14
CA ILE A 370 22.64 20.07 7.64
C ILE A 370 23.33 18.71 7.47
N THR A 371 23.83 18.39 6.27
CA THR A 371 24.54 17.12 6.02
C THR A 371 25.85 16.94 6.78
N HIS A 372 26.42 18.03 7.31
CA HIS A 372 27.65 18.00 8.13
C HIS A 372 27.36 18.07 9.64
N GLN A 373 26.08 18.11 10.08
CA GLN A 373 25.74 17.97 11.49
C GLN A 373 26.06 16.56 11.98
N VAL A 374 26.59 16.44 13.20
CA VAL A 374 26.82 15.13 13.87
C VAL A 374 25.54 14.31 13.99
N GLN A 375 24.39 14.99 14.10
CA GLN A 375 23.07 14.37 14.14
C GLN A 375 22.51 14.00 12.76
N PHE A 376 23.16 14.25 11.63
CA PHE A 376 22.54 13.98 10.33
C PHE A 376 22.28 12.48 10.12
N LEU A 377 23.33 11.68 10.27
CA LEU A 377 23.28 10.22 10.42
C LEU A 377 24.12 9.89 11.66
N PRO A 378 23.52 9.85 12.87
CA PRO A 378 24.25 9.68 14.11
C PRO A 378 24.74 8.24 14.28
N ASP A 379 25.84 8.08 15.02
CA ASP A 379 26.36 6.77 15.43
C ASP A 379 25.34 6.02 16.31
N VAL A 380 25.29 4.70 16.14
CA VAL A 380 24.33 3.82 16.82
C VAL A 380 24.74 3.56 18.26
N MET A 381 23.94 4.00 19.23
CA MET A 381 24.20 3.86 20.67
C MET A 381 23.36 2.78 21.36
N THR A 382 22.24 2.35 20.75
CA THR A 382 21.30 1.40 21.35
C THR A 382 21.00 0.19 20.45
N THR A 383 20.40 -0.86 21.03
CA THR A 383 19.87 -1.99 20.27
C THR A 383 18.60 -1.63 19.47
N ALA A 384 17.97 -0.49 19.76
CA ALA A 384 16.72 -0.02 19.17
C ALA A 384 16.96 0.92 17.97
N VAL A 385 17.89 0.55 17.08
CA VAL A 385 18.49 1.43 16.06
C VAL A 385 17.46 2.15 15.20
N GLY A 386 16.42 1.45 14.72
CA GLY A 386 15.39 2.04 13.87
C GLY A 386 14.60 3.16 14.58
N ARG A 387 14.32 2.99 15.87
CA ARG A 387 13.66 4.00 16.70
C ARG A 387 14.59 5.10 17.17
N GLU A 388 15.85 4.76 17.45
CA GLU A 388 16.89 5.71 17.80
C GLU A 388 17.07 6.73 16.66
N LEU A 389 17.36 6.26 15.44
CA LEU A 389 17.51 7.13 14.27
C LEU A 389 16.30 8.02 14.02
N ALA A 390 15.08 7.50 14.18
CA ALA A 390 13.85 8.30 14.03
C ALA A 390 13.73 9.46 15.05
N ARG A 391 14.43 9.41 16.19
CA ARG A 391 14.39 10.43 17.24
C ARG A 391 15.65 11.28 17.36
N THR A 392 16.82 10.72 17.07
CA THR A 392 18.13 11.37 17.26
C THR A 392 18.70 11.96 15.96
N SER A 393 18.26 11.49 14.79
CA SER A 393 18.69 12.08 13.53
C SER A 393 18.04 13.44 13.29
N PHE A 394 18.75 14.34 12.62
CA PHE A 394 18.35 15.73 12.44
C PHE A 394 16.97 15.87 11.75
N LEU A 395 16.69 15.07 10.72
CA LEU A 395 15.40 15.05 10.04
C LEU A 395 14.35 14.16 10.74
N GLY A 396 14.76 13.42 11.78
CA GLY A 396 13.93 12.48 12.55
C GLY A 396 12.65 13.11 13.11
N PRO A 397 12.75 14.18 13.93
CA PRO A 397 11.58 14.88 14.46
C PRO A 397 10.68 15.51 13.40
N PHE A 398 11.24 15.98 12.28
CA PHE A 398 10.46 16.57 11.18
C PHE A 398 9.58 15.52 10.49
N LEU A 399 10.11 14.33 10.23
CA LEU A 399 9.35 13.20 9.70
C LEU A 399 8.35 12.62 10.72
N SER A 400 8.54 12.85 12.03
CA SER A 400 7.75 12.23 13.11
C SER A 400 6.38 12.86 13.40
N VAL A 401 5.91 13.82 12.60
CA VAL A 401 4.56 14.41 12.72
C VAL A 401 3.50 13.34 12.41
N SER A 402 2.70 12.94 13.40
CA SER A 402 1.86 11.74 13.32
C SER A 402 0.47 11.91 13.91
N VAL A 403 -0.53 11.29 13.26
CA VAL A 403 -1.91 11.15 13.76
C VAL A 403 -2.14 9.88 14.57
N PHE A 404 -1.20 8.92 14.54
CA PHE A 404 -1.38 7.61 15.18
C PHE A 404 -1.37 7.72 16.70
N ALA A 405 -2.28 7.00 17.36
CA ALA A 405 -2.44 7.07 18.82
C ALA A 405 -1.24 6.49 19.57
N GLU A 406 -0.49 5.61 18.92
CA GLU A 406 0.75 5.00 19.40
C GLU A 406 1.92 6.01 19.40
N ASP A 407 1.96 6.93 18.43
CA ASP A 407 3.00 7.96 18.29
C ASP A 407 2.66 9.23 19.09
N GLN A 408 1.42 9.73 18.95
CA GLN A 408 0.94 10.96 19.61
C GLN A 408 -0.42 10.75 20.33
N PRO A 409 -0.43 10.20 21.56
CA PRO A 409 -1.66 9.93 22.32
C PRO A 409 -2.60 11.14 22.48
N LYS A 410 -2.04 12.35 22.57
CA LYS A 410 -2.80 13.61 22.67
C LYS A 410 -3.74 13.84 21.48
N VAL A 411 -3.42 13.33 20.29
CA VAL A 411 -4.28 13.43 19.09
C VAL A 411 -5.56 12.60 19.31
N ALA A 412 -5.43 11.37 19.79
CA ALA A 412 -6.55 10.48 20.10
C ALA A 412 -7.45 11.00 21.23
N GLU A 413 -6.90 11.81 22.13
CA GLU A 413 -7.65 12.47 23.20
C GLU A 413 -8.38 13.70 22.71
N LYS A 414 -7.72 14.60 21.97
CA LYS A 414 -8.31 15.86 21.51
C LYS A 414 -9.33 15.66 20.39
N PHE A 415 -8.99 14.93 19.33
CA PHE A 415 -9.80 14.86 18.11
C PHE A 415 -10.87 13.76 18.14
N PHE A 416 -10.68 12.70 18.93
CA PHE A 416 -11.58 11.53 18.99
C PHE A 416 -12.13 11.29 20.41
N SER A 417 -12.53 12.36 21.11
CA SER A 417 -13.08 12.29 22.48
C SER A 417 -14.58 11.98 22.55
N GLY A 418 -15.39 12.32 21.53
CA GLY A 418 -16.85 12.17 21.56
C GLY A 418 -17.52 11.99 20.19
N ASN A 419 -18.49 11.08 20.15
CA ASN A 419 -19.43 10.73 19.07
C ASN A 419 -18.89 10.42 17.65
N PRO A 420 -19.21 9.23 17.09
CA PRO A 420 -18.65 8.76 15.81
C PRO A 420 -19.19 9.47 14.55
N SER A 421 -20.22 10.31 14.68
CA SER A 421 -20.73 11.12 13.56
C SER A 421 -19.80 12.30 13.21
N THR A 422 -19.06 12.82 14.19
CA THR A 422 -18.09 13.92 14.04
C THR A 422 -16.80 13.49 13.34
N ASP A 423 -16.45 12.20 13.44
CA ASP A 423 -15.14 11.64 13.03
C ASP A 423 -14.80 11.88 11.55
N LYS A 424 -15.78 11.89 10.63
CA LYS A 424 -15.51 12.04 9.19
C LYS A 424 -14.93 13.41 8.82
N SER A 425 -15.45 14.48 9.43
CA SER A 425 -14.95 15.85 9.19
C SER A 425 -13.55 16.02 9.81
N MET A 426 -13.36 15.46 11.01
CA MET A 426 -12.07 15.47 11.71
C MET A 426 -11.00 14.70 10.93
N ASN A 427 -11.34 13.55 10.34
CA ASN A 427 -10.43 12.79 9.48
C ASN A 427 -9.98 13.60 8.26
N LEU A 428 -10.90 14.31 7.59
CA LEU A 428 -10.56 15.16 6.44
C LEU A 428 -9.58 16.29 6.84
N THR A 429 -9.83 16.96 7.97
CA THR A 429 -8.92 17.99 8.47
C THR A 429 -7.54 17.43 8.78
N LEU A 430 -7.46 16.29 9.49
CA LEU A 430 -6.17 15.64 9.80
C LEU A 430 -5.45 15.16 8.53
N GLN A 431 -6.17 14.70 7.51
CA GLN A 431 -5.60 14.32 6.21
C GLN A 431 -5.01 15.53 5.46
N GLN A 432 -5.71 16.68 5.46
CA GLN A 432 -5.20 17.92 4.86
C GLN A 432 -3.94 18.43 5.57
N GLU A 433 -3.89 18.39 6.90
CA GLU A 433 -2.70 18.77 7.67
C GLU A 433 -1.51 17.83 7.41
N LEU A 434 -1.74 16.52 7.36
CA LEU A 434 -0.71 15.55 6.99
C LEU A 434 -0.19 15.78 5.58
N GLU A 435 -1.07 16.05 4.61
CA GLU A 435 -0.67 16.29 3.22
C GLU A 435 0.12 17.59 3.05
N SER A 436 -0.27 18.66 3.76
CA SER A 436 0.52 19.90 3.82
C SER A 436 1.92 19.63 4.40
N THR A 437 1.98 18.89 5.51
CA THR A 437 3.24 18.51 6.16
C THR A 437 4.13 17.70 5.22
N ARG A 438 3.58 16.65 4.57
CA ARG A 438 4.28 15.80 3.60
C ARG A 438 4.78 16.59 2.40
N THR A 439 4.03 17.59 1.94
CA THR A 439 4.43 18.48 0.85
C THR A 439 5.66 19.32 1.21
N SER A 440 5.68 19.94 2.40
CA SER A 440 6.86 20.66 2.91
C SER A 440 8.06 19.74 3.13
N LEU A 441 7.86 18.57 3.74
CA LEU A 441 8.91 17.55 3.91
C LEU A 441 9.50 17.11 2.56
N HIS A 442 8.68 16.98 1.52
CA HIS A 442 9.13 16.71 0.16
C HIS A 442 9.98 17.84 -0.40
N LYS A 443 9.54 19.11 -0.27
CA LYS A 443 10.35 20.26 -0.73
C LYS A 443 11.72 20.30 -0.05
N MET A 444 11.76 20.09 1.27
CA MET A 444 12.99 20.06 2.07
C MET A 444 13.95 18.97 1.58
N LEU A 445 13.50 17.72 1.48
CA LEU A 445 14.35 16.60 1.04
C LEU A 445 14.75 16.72 -0.44
N HIS A 446 13.85 17.17 -1.32
CA HIS A 446 14.15 17.47 -2.72
C HIS A 446 15.23 18.56 -2.84
N ALA A 447 15.15 19.63 -2.04
CA ALA A 447 16.13 20.71 -2.03
C ALA A 447 17.53 20.26 -1.58
N ILE A 448 17.61 19.36 -0.59
CA ILE A 448 18.86 18.74 -0.16
C ILE A 448 19.42 17.80 -1.25
N LEU A 449 18.59 16.91 -1.81
CA LEU A 449 19.00 15.94 -2.87
C LEU A 449 19.38 16.61 -4.20
N ALA A 450 18.82 17.78 -4.49
CA ALA A 450 19.18 18.57 -5.67
C ALA A 450 20.65 19.03 -5.63
N ASN A 451 21.19 19.30 -4.44
CA ASN A 451 22.60 19.66 -4.25
C ASN A 451 23.50 18.41 -4.38
N SER A 452 24.39 18.40 -5.38
CA SER A 452 25.30 17.28 -5.66
C SER A 452 26.08 16.83 -4.42
N ASN A 453 26.56 17.79 -3.63
CA ASN A 453 27.45 17.54 -2.49
C ASN A 453 26.71 16.98 -1.27
N CYS A 454 25.37 17.00 -1.29
CA CYS A 454 24.51 16.50 -0.21
C CYS A 454 23.82 15.18 -0.59
N ARG A 455 23.76 14.86 -1.89
CA ARG A 455 22.94 13.77 -2.43
C ARG A 455 23.35 12.40 -1.90
N GLU A 456 24.63 12.06 -1.96
CA GLU A 456 25.16 10.77 -1.53
C GLU A 456 24.91 10.52 -0.03
N ALA A 457 25.28 11.48 0.82
CA ALA A 457 25.01 11.42 2.26
C ALA A 457 23.51 11.27 2.57
N THR A 458 22.64 11.96 1.82
CA THR A 458 21.19 11.88 2.00
C THR A 458 20.63 10.53 1.53
N LEU A 459 21.13 9.97 0.43
CA LEU A 459 20.77 8.61 -0.01
C LEU A 459 21.24 7.55 1.01
N ALA A 460 22.44 7.70 1.56
CA ALA A 460 22.95 6.83 2.63
C ALA A 460 22.10 6.91 3.91
N TYR A 461 21.65 8.11 4.29
CA TYR A 461 20.70 8.31 5.38
C TYR A 461 19.35 7.62 5.12
N LEU A 462 18.75 7.82 3.94
CA LEU A 462 17.51 7.17 3.54
C LEU A 462 17.64 5.63 3.53
N ALA A 463 18.76 5.11 3.02
CA ALA A 463 19.08 3.68 3.03
C ALA A 463 19.22 3.12 4.46
N ALA A 464 19.89 3.85 5.36
CA ALA A 464 20.03 3.46 6.76
C ALA A 464 18.68 3.41 7.48
N LEU A 465 17.79 4.39 7.25
CA LEU A 465 16.43 4.38 7.79
C LEU A 465 15.64 3.13 7.39
N LEU A 466 15.75 2.67 6.12
CA LEU A 466 15.08 1.47 5.66
C LEU A 466 15.71 0.20 6.27
N ARG A 467 17.04 0.06 6.20
CA ARG A 467 17.78 -1.10 6.70
C ARG A 467 17.53 -1.34 8.19
N HIS A 468 17.62 -0.30 9.02
CA HIS A 468 17.38 -0.44 10.46
C HIS A 468 15.90 -0.59 10.85
N ASN A 469 14.98 -0.57 9.88
CA ASN A 469 13.56 -0.82 10.08
C ASN A 469 13.02 -2.04 9.31
N GLU A 470 13.86 -2.80 8.59
CA GLU A 470 13.47 -3.99 7.81
C GLU A 470 12.58 -4.98 8.59
N LYS A 471 12.87 -5.13 9.90
CA LYS A 471 12.13 -6.02 10.81
C LYS A 471 10.66 -5.64 11.00
N ARG A 472 10.21 -4.45 10.55
CA ARG A 472 8.79 -4.08 10.49
C ARG A 472 7.98 -5.02 9.59
N ALA A 473 8.59 -5.66 8.59
CA ALA A 473 7.94 -6.63 7.71
C ALA A 473 7.77 -8.04 8.34
N GLN A 474 8.32 -8.29 9.53
CA GLN A 474 8.21 -9.59 10.20
C GLN A 474 6.80 -9.82 10.77
N ILE A 475 6.36 -11.08 10.80
CA ILE A 475 5.04 -11.47 11.34
C ILE A 475 4.88 -11.04 12.81
N GLN A 476 5.97 -11.17 13.59
CA GLN A 476 6.08 -10.71 14.98
C GLN A 476 7.13 -9.59 15.04
N THR A 477 6.69 -8.37 15.38
CA THR A 477 7.52 -7.16 15.37
C THR A 477 7.74 -6.63 16.79
N GLU A 478 9.00 -6.39 17.16
CA GLU A 478 9.33 -5.67 18.41
C GLU A 478 9.11 -4.15 18.23
N GLU A 479 7.86 -3.69 18.38
CA GLU A 479 7.47 -2.30 18.08
C GLU A 479 8.31 -1.25 18.84
N PHE A 480 8.83 -1.56 20.03
CA PHE A 480 9.62 -0.62 20.83
C PHE A 480 11.04 -0.37 20.28
N ALA A 481 11.56 -1.24 19.41
CA ALA A 481 12.89 -1.12 18.79
C ALA A 481 12.87 -0.41 17.43
N LEU A 482 11.69 -0.18 16.86
CA LEU A 482 11.48 0.25 15.48
C LEU A 482 10.87 1.66 15.41
N ALA A 483 10.98 2.30 14.24
CA ALA A 483 10.35 3.59 13.98
C ALA A 483 8.81 3.48 13.94
N GLY A 484 8.15 4.57 14.36
CA GLY A 484 6.69 4.67 14.41
C GLY A 484 6.04 4.71 13.03
N ASP A 485 4.73 4.41 12.99
CA ASP A 485 3.99 4.28 11.73
C ASP A 485 3.86 5.65 11.01
N GLY A 486 3.65 6.74 11.75
CA GLY A 486 3.60 8.09 11.15
C GLY A 486 4.91 8.53 10.52
N PHE A 487 6.04 8.24 11.18
CA PHE A 487 7.38 8.53 10.66
C PHE A 487 7.63 7.82 9.33
N MET A 488 7.39 6.50 9.29
CA MET A 488 7.64 5.68 8.10
C MET A 488 6.70 6.04 6.94
N LEU A 489 5.45 6.41 7.21
CA LEU A 489 4.49 6.83 6.18
C LEU A 489 4.76 8.24 5.63
N ASN A 490 5.35 9.14 6.42
CA ASN A 490 5.81 10.43 5.91
C ASN A 490 7.05 10.28 5.04
N LEU A 491 8.02 9.45 5.46
CA LEU A 491 9.17 9.06 4.64
C LEU A 491 8.73 8.45 3.30
N LEU A 492 7.78 7.51 3.34
CA LEU A 492 7.16 6.90 2.17
C LEU A 492 6.56 7.95 1.25
N SER A 493 5.75 8.88 1.78
CA SER A 493 5.09 9.90 0.98
C SER A 493 6.08 10.84 0.29
N VAL A 494 7.21 11.16 0.92
CA VAL A 494 8.29 11.94 0.29
C VAL A 494 8.92 11.14 -0.85
N LEU A 495 9.28 9.88 -0.62
CA LEU A 495 9.90 9.02 -1.64
C LEU A 495 8.96 8.79 -2.84
N GLN A 496 7.67 8.59 -2.60
CA GLN A 496 6.63 8.59 -3.63
C GLN A 496 6.62 9.88 -4.45
N MET A 497 6.65 11.06 -3.81
CA MET A 497 6.65 12.34 -4.52
C MET A 497 7.94 12.57 -5.34
N LEU A 498 9.09 12.11 -4.84
CA LEU A 498 10.35 12.13 -5.58
C LEU A 498 10.32 11.19 -6.80
N SER A 499 9.61 10.05 -6.70
CA SER A 499 9.57 9.05 -7.77
C SER A 499 8.64 9.39 -8.94
N VAL A 500 7.65 10.27 -8.77
CA VAL A 500 6.67 10.65 -9.83
C VAL A 500 7.31 11.10 -11.15
N LYS A 501 8.49 11.74 -11.11
CA LYS A 501 9.17 12.26 -12.30
C LYS A 501 10.18 11.28 -12.92
N ILE A 502 10.31 10.08 -12.38
CA ILE A 502 11.24 9.05 -12.86
C ILE A 502 10.61 8.33 -14.05
N LYS A 503 11.28 8.37 -15.20
CA LYS A 503 10.89 7.57 -16.36
C LYS A 503 11.44 6.15 -16.22
N LEU A 504 10.61 5.13 -16.49
CA LEU A 504 10.95 3.73 -16.22
C LEU A 504 12.03 3.16 -17.16
N ASP A 505 12.22 3.75 -18.34
CA ASP A 505 13.36 3.49 -19.24
C ASP A 505 14.73 3.85 -18.62
N THR A 506 14.75 4.73 -17.60
CA THR A 506 15.96 5.12 -16.87
C THR A 506 16.23 4.30 -15.60
N VAL A 507 15.38 3.31 -15.28
CA VAL A 507 15.53 2.45 -14.11
C VAL A 507 16.29 1.18 -14.50
N ASP A 508 17.50 0.99 -13.96
CA ASP A 508 18.23 -0.25 -14.17
C ASP A 508 17.60 -1.40 -13.38
N THR A 509 16.90 -2.28 -14.09
CA THR A 509 16.27 -3.49 -13.55
C THR A 509 17.23 -4.49 -12.89
N LEU A 510 18.54 -4.42 -13.17
CA LEU A 510 19.55 -5.26 -12.50
C LEU A 510 20.01 -4.70 -11.14
N TYR A 511 19.63 -3.48 -10.78
CA TYR A 511 20.07 -2.81 -9.55
C TYR A 511 19.87 -3.61 -8.24
N PRO A 512 18.80 -4.41 -8.03
CA PRO A 512 18.67 -5.24 -6.83
C PRO A 512 19.80 -6.26 -6.62
N PHE A 513 20.50 -6.62 -7.69
CA PHE A 513 21.63 -7.54 -7.70
C PHE A 513 22.98 -6.80 -7.75
N HIS A 514 22.98 -5.46 -7.81
CA HIS A 514 24.18 -4.64 -7.90
C HIS A 514 24.97 -4.68 -6.57
N PRO A 515 26.31 -4.87 -6.59
CA PRO A 515 27.11 -4.94 -5.36
C PRO A 515 27.00 -3.72 -4.43
N SER A 516 26.75 -2.53 -5.00
CA SER A 516 26.50 -1.29 -4.26
C SER A 516 25.00 -0.94 -4.08
N SER A 517 24.09 -1.92 -4.14
CA SER A 517 22.68 -1.67 -3.81
C SER A 517 22.56 -1.21 -2.35
N PHE A 518 21.81 -0.13 -2.12
CA PHE A 518 21.57 0.42 -0.78
C PHE A 518 20.84 -0.54 0.17
N VAL A 519 20.01 -1.43 -0.36
CA VAL A 519 19.22 -2.42 0.38
C VAL A 519 19.50 -3.80 -0.23
N GLU A 520 19.84 -4.76 0.61
CA GLU A 520 20.15 -6.12 0.18
C GLU A 520 18.91 -6.99 0.18
N ILE A 521 18.66 -7.71 -0.92
CA ILE A 521 17.54 -8.67 -1.03
C ILE A 521 17.98 -10.12 -0.78
N LYS A 522 19.24 -10.38 -0.39
CA LYS A 522 19.87 -11.73 -0.44
C LYS A 522 19.13 -12.82 0.34
N ASN A 523 18.45 -12.46 1.43
CA ASN A 523 17.75 -13.40 2.31
C ASN A 523 16.28 -13.65 1.93
N ASP A 524 15.74 -12.91 0.95
CA ASP A 524 14.31 -13.00 0.58
C ASP A 524 14.02 -14.26 -0.26
N THR A 525 12.84 -14.86 -0.03
CA THR A 525 12.26 -15.90 -0.90
C THR A 525 12.07 -15.36 -2.32
N ARG A 526 12.33 -16.18 -3.34
CA ARG A 526 12.33 -15.76 -4.76
C ARG A 526 11.11 -16.25 -5.52
N LEU A 527 10.72 -15.50 -6.55
CA LEU A 527 9.59 -15.86 -7.41
C LEU A 527 9.68 -17.27 -8.01
N LYS A 528 10.87 -17.78 -8.34
CA LYS A 528 11.00 -19.16 -8.86
C LYS A 528 12.32 -19.87 -8.55
N LEU A 529 13.46 -19.18 -8.60
CA LEU A 529 14.78 -19.80 -8.35
C LEU A 529 15.00 -20.10 -6.86
N SER A 530 15.77 -21.14 -6.55
CA SER A 530 16.30 -21.38 -5.21
C SER A 530 17.44 -20.42 -4.87
N SER A 531 17.75 -20.27 -3.59
CA SER A 531 18.87 -19.45 -3.12
C SER A 531 20.23 -19.91 -3.67
N GLN A 532 20.37 -21.19 -4.03
CA GLN A 532 21.58 -21.74 -4.66
C GLN A 532 21.67 -21.33 -6.12
N GLU A 533 20.61 -21.53 -6.91
CA GLU A 533 20.55 -21.14 -8.33
C GLU A 533 20.74 -19.62 -8.51
N VAL A 534 20.21 -18.80 -7.60
CA VAL A 534 20.46 -17.34 -7.62
C VAL A 534 21.93 -17.02 -7.32
N ALA A 535 22.57 -17.71 -6.37
CA ALA A 535 23.99 -17.48 -6.07
C ALA A 535 24.92 -17.91 -7.21
N GLU A 536 24.56 -18.95 -7.96
CA GLU A 536 25.27 -19.38 -9.17
C GLU A 536 25.09 -18.38 -10.30
N TRP A 537 23.85 -17.95 -10.56
CA TRP A 537 23.54 -16.95 -11.59
C TRP A 537 24.19 -15.59 -11.31
N ILE A 538 24.25 -15.14 -10.05
CA ILE A 538 24.94 -13.88 -9.68
C ILE A 538 26.44 -13.99 -9.98
N LYS A 539 27.11 -15.12 -9.67
CA LYS A 539 28.54 -15.32 -9.99
C LYS A 539 28.81 -15.31 -11.50
N GLU A 540 27.92 -15.92 -12.29
CA GLU A 540 27.98 -15.87 -13.75
C GLU A 540 27.82 -14.42 -14.25
N LEU A 541 26.87 -13.67 -13.67
CA LEU A 541 26.60 -12.29 -14.04
C LEU A 541 27.76 -11.36 -13.65
N GLU A 542 28.36 -11.52 -12.47
CA GLU A 542 29.58 -10.80 -12.05
C GLU A 542 30.79 -11.08 -12.95
N SER A 543 30.86 -12.27 -13.55
CA SER A 543 31.93 -12.65 -14.49
C SER A 543 31.73 -12.06 -15.89
N ASN A 544 30.47 -11.93 -16.33
CA ASN A 544 30.11 -11.59 -17.71
C ASN A 544 29.65 -10.13 -17.89
N TYR A 545 29.20 -9.44 -16.83
CA TYR A 545 28.60 -8.11 -16.87
C TYR A 545 29.47 -7.06 -16.17
N LYS A 546 29.69 -5.92 -16.83
CA LYS A 546 30.39 -4.77 -16.24
C LYS A 546 29.38 -3.84 -15.59
N TRP A 547 29.37 -3.85 -14.26
CA TRP A 547 28.57 -2.93 -13.45
C TRP A 547 28.92 -1.45 -13.71
N THR A 548 27.89 -0.62 -13.85
CA THR A 548 28.01 0.84 -13.98
C THR A 548 27.44 1.53 -12.75
N GLU A 549 28.01 2.67 -12.36
CA GLU A 549 27.52 3.44 -11.21
C GLU A 549 26.01 3.73 -11.32
N ALA A 550 25.27 3.35 -10.27
CA ALA A 550 23.81 3.45 -10.25
C ALA A 550 23.36 4.92 -10.22
N LYS A 551 22.53 5.31 -11.18
CA LYS A 551 22.02 6.68 -11.29
C LYS A 551 20.93 6.96 -10.25
N PHE A 552 20.82 8.22 -9.83
CA PHE A 552 19.79 8.68 -8.88
C PHE A 552 18.35 8.20 -9.19
N PRO A 553 17.84 8.20 -10.44
CA PRO A 553 16.49 7.71 -10.71
C PRO A 553 16.31 6.23 -10.36
N THR A 554 17.29 5.38 -10.68
CA THR A 554 17.28 3.97 -10.28
C THR A 554 17.30 3.83 -8.74
N GLN A 555 18.26 4.50 -8.08
CA GLN A 555 18.41 4.45 -6.62
C GLN A 555 17.14 4.92 -5.89
N CYS A 556 16.56 6.05 -6.32
CA CYS A 556 15.37 6.63 -5.73
C CYS A 556 14.12 5.75 -5.93
N TRP A 557 13.95 5.15 -7.12
CA TRP A 557 12.83 4.25 -7.40
C TRP A 557 12.89 2.99 -6.52
N PHE A 558 14.04 2.33 -6.43
CA PHE A 558 14.19 1.16 -5.55
C PHE A 558 14.10 1.49 -4.06
N LEU A 559 14.66 2.62 -3.59
CA LEU A 559 14.44 3.09 -2.21
C LEU A 559 12.95 3.33 -1.92
N THR A 560 12.18 3.80 -2.92
CA THR A 560 10.72 3.97 -2.79
C THR A 560 10.01 2.61 -2.67
N LEU A 561 10.41 1.62 -3.48
CA LEU A 561 9.87 0.25 -3.42
C LEU A 561 10.17 -0.45 -2.09
N HIS A 562 11.40 -0.36 -1.58
CA HIS A 562 11.74 -0.89 -0.26
C HIS A 562 11.02 -0.12 0.87
N CYS A 563 10.81 1.19 0.73
CA CYS A 563 10.02 1.95 1.69
C CYS A 563 8.55 1.52 1.68
N HIS A 564 7.97 1.24 0.51
CA HIS A 564 6.63 0.65 0.39
C HIS A 564 6.48 -0.62 1.24
N HIS A 565 7.41 -1.57 1.07
CA HIS A 565 7.41 -2.83 1.81
C HIS A 565 7.58 -2.65 3.33
N VAL A 566 8.49 -1.77 3.77
CA VAL A 566 8.84 -1.60 5.20
C VAL A 566 7.91 -0.63 5.94
N ALA A 567 7.27 0.32 5.24
CA ALA A 567 6.39 1.32 5.81
C ALA A 567 4.90 0.97 5.66
N LEU A 568 4.44 0.77 4.41
CA LEU A 568 3.02 0.69 4.08
C LEU A 568 2.43 -0.63 4.55
N LEU A 569 2.93 -1.75 4.03
CA LEU A 569 2.36 -3.08 4.27
C LEU A 569 2.23 -3.42 5.78
N PRO A 570 3.27 -3.24 6.61
CA PRO A 570 3.18 -3.45 8.06
C PRO A 570 2.08 -2.61 8.73
N ALA A 571 1.86 -1.37 8.28
CA ALA A 571 0.82 -0.51 8.81
C ALA A 571 -0.59 -0.98 8.38
N LEU A 572 -0.75 -1.45 7.14
CA LEU A 572 -2.00 -2.08 6.66
C LEU A 572 -2.33 -3.36 7.45
N GLN A 573 -1.34 -4.23 7.64
CA GLN A 573 -1.47 -5.47 8.42
C GLN A 573 -1.76 -5.19 9.90
N LYS A 574 -1.11 -4.19 10.51
CA LYS A 574 -1.37 -3.74 11.88
C LYS A 574 -2.79 -3.20 12.03
N TYR A 575 -3.30 -2.45 11.04
CA TYR A 575 -4.68 -2.00 10.99
C TYR A 575 -5.67 -3.17 10.93
N GLN A 576 -5.46 -4.15 10.04
CA GLN A 576 -6.30 -5.35 9.96
C GLN A 576 -6.25 -6.20 11.25
N ARG A 577 -5.07 -6.37 11.86
CA ARG A 577 -4.90 -7.00 13.18
C ARG A 577 -5.71 -6.27 14.25
N ARG A 578 -5.66 -4.93 14.29
CA ARG A 578 -6.47 -4.09 15.20
C ARG A 578 -7.98 -4.30 14.99
N LEU A 579 -8.45 -4.39 13.74
CA LEU A 579 -9.86 -4.69 13.46
C LEU A 579 -10.30 -6.08 13.93
N ARG A 580 -9.46 -7.11 13.80
CA ARG A 580 -9.73 -8.45 14.34
C ARG A 580 -9.85 -8.40 15.87
N ALA A 581 -8.87 -7.82 16.55
CA ALA A 581 -8.86 -7.67 18.00
C ALA A 581 -10.08 -6.89 18.54
N ILE A 582 -10.54 -5.84 17.84
CA ILE A 582 -11.78 -5.11 18.18
C ILE A 582 -13.01 -6.03 18.12
N ARG A 583 -13.16 -6.83 17.05
CA ARG A 583 -14.31 -7.75 16.90
C ARG A 583 -14.29 -8.86 17.94
N GLU A 584 -13.11 -9.44 18.20
CA GLU A 584 -12.93 -10.50 19.19
C GLU A 584 -13.21 -10.00 20.60
N LEU A 585 -12.68 -8.83 20.97
CA LEU A 585 -12.94 -8.22 22.28
C LEU A 585 -14.39 -7.79 22.46
N GLN A 586 -15.03 -7.23 21.43
CA GLN A 586 -16.47 -6.94 21.43
C GLN A 586 -17.28 -8.22 21.64
N LYS A 587 -16.96 -9.30 20.92
CA LYS A 587 -17.63 -10.60 21.08
C LYS A 587 -17.45 -11.15 22.51
N MET A 588 -16.25 -11.09 23.09
CA MET A 588 -16.04 -11.54 24.48
C MET A 588 -16.86 -10.71 25.49
N VAL A 589 -17.01 -9.40 25.27
CA VAL A 589 -17.90 -8.55 26.07
C VAL A 589 -19.36 -8.99 25.91
N ASP A 590 -19.81 -9.21 24.67
CA ASP A 590 -21.19 -9.59 24.38
C ASP A 590 -21.52 -10.97 24.97
N ASP A 591 -20.66 -11.99 24.77
CA ASP A 591 -20.82 -13.35 25.30
C ASP A 591 -20.89 -13.34 26.84
N LEU A 592 -20.05 -12.54 27.51
CA LEU A 592 -20.04 -12.42 28.97
C LEU A 592 -21.25 -11.63 29.51
N GLN A 593 -21.77 -10.67 28.76
CA GLN A 593 -23.01 -9.96 29.09
C GLN A 593 -24.27 -10.80 28.85
N MET A 594 -24.31 -11.62 27.79
CA MET A 594 -25.43 -12.54 27.52
C MET A 594 -25.58 -13.60 28.61
N THR A 595 -24.47 -13.97 29.27
CA THR A 595 -24.45 -14.89 30.41
C THR A 595 -24.69 -14.20 31.76
N GLU A 596 -24.87 -12.87 31.82
CA GLU A 596 -25.07 -12.12 33.08
C GLU A 596 -26.12 -12.73 34.02
N PRO A 597 -27.32 -13.17 33.57
CA PRO A 597 -28.31 -13.80 34.45
C PRO A 597 -27.84 -15.06 35.19
N GLN A 598 -26.80 -15.74 34.70
CA GLN A 598 -26.28 -16.98 35.27
C GLN A 598 -25.24 -16.74 36.37
N TRP A 599 -24.54 -15.59 36.32
CA TRP A 599 -23.44 -15.29 37.24
C TRP A 599 -23.64 -14.05 38.09
N LYS A 600 -24.66 -13.22 37.83
CA LYS A 600 -24.92 -11.95 38.53
C LYS A 600 -25.03 -12.07 40.05
N ASP A 601 -25.55 -13.20 40.53
CA ASP A 601 -25.76 -13.50 41.95
C ASP A 601 -24.71 -14.48 42.52
N ALA A 602 -23.72 -14.86 41.71
CA ALA A 602 -22.62 -15.76 42.10
C ALA A 602 -21.47 -14.99 42.80
N PRO A 603 -20.64 -15.64 43.63
CA PRO A 603 -19.56 -14.95 44.37
C PRO A 603 -18.51 -14.28 43.47
N PHE A 604 -18.38 -14.68 42.20
CA PHE A 604 -17.49 -14.08 41.20
C PHE A 604 -18.13 -12.93 40.39
N ALA A 605 -19.37 -12.53 40.67
CA ALA A 605 -20.08 -11.47 39.95
C ALA A 605 -19.33 -10.12 39.91
N GLY A 606 -18.63 -9.78 41.01
CA GLY A 606 -17.81 -8.57 41.10
C GLY A 606 -16.62 -8.60 40.13
N GLN A 607 -15.98 -9.78 39.97
CA GLN A 607 -14.87 -9.97 39.04
C GLN A 607 -15.35 -9.86 37.59
N ASN A 608 -16.48 -10.48 37.25
CA ASN A 608 -17.07 -10.40 35.90
C ASN A 608 -17.47 -8.97 35.53
N LYS A 609 -18.07 -8.20 36.45
CA LYS A 609 -18.40 -6.78 36.22
C LYS A 609 -17.16 -5.91 35.97
N GLU A 610 -16.08 -6.13 36.72
CA GLU A 610 -14.81 -5.41 36.52
C GLU A 610 -14.09 -5.85 35.23
N LEU A 611 -14.15 -7.13 34.85
CA LEU A 611 -13.68 -7.63 33.55
C LEU A 611 -14.40 -6.95 32.38
N ILE A 612 -15.74 -6.91 32.40
CA ILE A 612 -16.55 -6.21 31.38
C ILE A 612 -16.17 -4.74 31.30
N LYS A 613 -15.97 -4.07 32.44
CA LYS A 613 -15.56 -2.66 32.51
C LYS A 613 -14.18 -2.44 31.88
N ARG A 614 -13.19 -3.29 32.19
CA ARG A 614 -11.84 -3.24 31.59
C ARG A 614 -11.87 -3.48 30.08
N TRP A 615 -12.58 -4.51 29.62
CA TRP A 615 -12.72 -4.80 28.20
C TRP A 615 -13.42 -3.66 27.45
N LYS A 616 -14.47 -3.04 28.01
CA LYS A 616 -15.11 -1.84 27.43
C LYS A 616 -14.17 -0.63 27.39
N GLN A 617 -13.32 -0.42 28.40
CA GLN A 617 -12.29 0.62 28.38
C GLN A 617 -11.22 0.36 27.30
N GLN A 618 -10.73 -0.89 27.19
CA GLN A 618 -9.78 -1.31 26.17
C GLN A 618 -10.39 -1.17 24.76
N LEU A 619 -11.65 -1.56 24.57
CA LEU A 619 -12.39 -1.37 23.32
C LEU A 619 -12.50 0.12 22.96
N LYS A 620 -12.80 1.01 23.93
CA LYS A 620 -12.82 2.47 23.70
C LYS A 620 -11.44 3.00 23.28
N ARG A 621 -10.35 2.50 23.87
CA ARG A 621 -8.97 2.84 23.47
C ARG A 621 -8.64 2.33 22.06
N LEU A 622 -8.98 1.09 21.73
CA LEU A 622 -8.79 0.50 20.40
C LEU A 622 -9.63 1.22 19.33
N GLY A 623 -10.85 1.63 19.66
CA GLY A 623 -11.71 2.43 18.78
C GLY A 623 -11.10 3.78 18.43
N LYS A 624 -10.55 4.50 19.42
CA LYS A 624 -9.80 5.75 19.18
C LYS A 624 -8.55 5.55 18.33
N SER A 625 -7.74 4.53 18.64
CA SER A 625 -6.54 4.15 17.86
C SER A 625 -6.91 3.76 16.42
N LYS A 626 -8.06 3.11 16.22
CA LYS A 626 -8.62 2.81 14.90
C LYS A 626 -9.05 4.08 14.15
N ALA A 627 -9.72 5.04 14.79
CA ALA A 627 -10.08 6.32 14.16
C ALA A 627 -8.85 7.15 13.75
N CYS A 628 -7.83 7.23 14.62
CA CYS A 628 -6.52 7.80 14.29
C CYS A 628 -5.89 7.16 13.04
N ALA A 629 -5.94 5.83 12.95
CA ALA A 629 -5.40 5.10 11.81
C ALA A 629 -6.29 5.19 10.55
N ASP A 630 -7.61 5.35 10.69
CA ASP A 630 -8.51 5.65 9.57
C ASP A 630 -8.08 6.97 8.91
N ALA A 631 -7.79 8.01 9.71
CA ALA A 631 -7.27 9.29 9.19
C ALA A 631 -5.91 9.13 8.50
N GLY A 632 -4.97 8.38 9.08
CA GLY A 632 -3.59 8.25 8.58
C GLY A 632 -3.38 7.29 7.40
N LEU A 633 -4.19 6.22 7.28
CA LEU A 633 -4.04 5.17 6.27
C LEU A 633 -5.12 5.19 5.18
N ILE A 634 -6.37 5.52 5.53
CA ILE A 634 -7.50 5.55 4.58
C ILE A 634 -7.61 6.95 3.97
N ASP A 635 -6.46 7.52 3.64
CA ASP A 635 -6.28 8.80 2.95
C ASP A 635 -6.33 8.56 1.43
N PRO A 636 -7.31 9.13 0.71
CA PRO A 636 -7.44 8.97 -0.74
C PRO A 636 -6.22 9.48 -1.53
N ILE A 637 -5.39 10.36 -0.97
CA ILE A 637 -4.20 10.90 -1.64
C ILE A 637 -3.03 9.92 -1.49
N LEU A 638 -2.73 9.48 -0.26
CA LEU A 638 -1.73 8.44 0.01
C LEU A 638 -2.02 7.14 -0.75
N LEU A 639 -3.27 6.67 -0.73
CA LEU A 639 -3.66 5.45 -1.44
C LEU A 639 -3.51 5.61 -2.97
N ARG A 640 -3.78 6.79 -3.53
CA ARG A 640 -3.62 7.04 -4.97
C ARG A 640 -2.15 7.10 -5.39
N ARG A 641 -1.29 7.76 -4.60
CA ARG A 641 0.17 7.73 -4.82
C ARG A 641 0.71 6.30 -4.74
N SER A 642 0.21 5.52 -3.78
CA SER A 642 0.61 4.12 -3.61
C SER A 642 0.18 3.25 -4.80
N LEU A 643 -1.05 3.42 -5.31
CA LEU A 643 -1.55 2.73 -6.49
C LEU A 643 -0.76 3.08 -7.75
N HIS A 644 -0.45 4.37 -7.95
CA HIS A 644 0.37 4.82 -9.07
C HIS A 644 1.80 4.27 -9.00
N PHE A 645 2.42 4.27 -7.82
CA PHE A 645 3.74 3.67 -7.65
C PHE A 645 3.73 2.15 -7.92
N TYR A 646 2.76 1.40 -7.38
CA TYR A 646 2.63 -0.03 -7.68
C TYR A 646 2.28 -0.34 -9.14
N THR A 647 1.61 0.58 -9.84
CA THR A 647 1.41 0.48 -11.29
C THR A 647 2.76 0.54 -12.02
N SER A 648 3.67 1.44 -11.60
CA SER A 648 5.03 1.47 -12.15
C SER A 648 5.86 0.21 -11.85
N VAL A 649 5.64 -0.42 -10.67
CA VAL A 649 6.26 -1.71 -10.31
C VAL A 649 5.71 -2.83 -11.20
N ALA A 650 4.39 -2.88 -11.40
CA ALA A 650 3.75 -3.82 -12.30
C ALA A 650 4.23 -3.68 -13.75
N GLU A 651 4.47 -2.45 -14.24
CA GLU A 651 5.06 -2.18 -15.55
C GLU A 651 6.50 -2.68 -15.68
N VAL A 652 7.35 -2.46 -14.66
CA VAL A 652 8.72 -3.00 -14.63
C VAL A 652 8.73 -4.54 -14.57
N LEU A 653 7.84 -5.14 -13.77
CA LEU A 653 7.68 -6.59 -13.70
C LEU A 653 7.16 -7.18 -15.03
N LEU A 654 6.22 -6.50 -15.70
CA LEU A 654 5.72 -6.90 -17.01
C LEU A 654 6.80 -6.78 -18.09
N SER A 655 7.58 -5.70 -18.08
CA SER A 655 8.74 -5.50 -18.95
C SER A 655 9.77 -6.62 -18.79
N LEU A 656 10.13 -6.97 -17.55
CA LEU A 656 11.05 -8.07 -17.24
C LEU A 656 10.52 -9.44 -17.66
N LEU A 657 9.22 -9.69 -17.50
CA LEU A 657 8.59 -10.95 -17.85
C LEU A 657 8.45 -11.14 -19.37
N THR A 658 8.18 -10.07 -20.11
CA THR A 658 7.93 -10.07 -21.57
C THR A 658 9.16 -9.75 -22.41
N GLN A 659 10.24 -9.26 -21.78
CA GLN A 659 11.45 -8.72 -22.42
C GLN A 659 11.18 -7.51 -23.35
N THR A 660 10.09 -6.77 -23.11
CA THR A 660 9.73 -5.55 -23.84
C THR A 660 10.06 -4.29 -23.02
N SER A 661 10.13 -3.11 -23.65
CA SER A 661 10.31 -1.85 -22.92
C SER A 661 9.08 -1.50 -22.07
N PRO A 662 9.25 -0.88 -20.88
CA PRO A 662 8.13 -0.40 -20.06
C PRO A 662 7.18 0.50 -20.87
N GLY A 663 5.87 0.30 -20.70
CA GLY A 663 4.82 1.03 -21.42
C GLY A 663 4.44 0.46 -22.80
N ASN A 664 5.02 -0.68 -23.23
CA ASN A 664 4.62 -1.34 -24.47
C ASN A 664 3.24 -2.04 -24.39
N GLN A 665 2.69 -2.35 -25.56
CA GLN A 665 1.35 -2.94 -25.74
C GLN A 665 1.23 -4.38 -25.20
N LEU A 666 -0.02 -4.86 -25.17
CA LEU A 666 -0.45 -6.24 -24.90
C LEU A 666 0.60 -7.30 -25.33
N PRO A 667 1.13 -8.11 -24.42
CA PRO A 667 2.07 -9.17 -24.79
C PRO A 667 1.36 -10.29 -25.54
N GLU A 668 2.07 -10.90 -26.48
CA GLU A 668 1.66 -12.17 -27.09
C GLU A 668 1.70 -13.28 -26.04
N LEU A 669 0.57 -13.95 -25.85
CA LEU A 669 0.42 -15.09 -24.92
C LEU A 669 0.08 -16.35 -25.73
N PRO A 670 0.58 -17.54 -25.34
CA PRO A 670 1.34 -17.82 -24.12
C PRO A 670 2.83 -17.43 -24.20
N LEU A 671 3.41 -17.01 -23.07
CA LEU A 671 4.85 -16.75 -22.96
C LEU A 671 5.69 -18.02 -23.10
N SER A 672 6.97 -17.84 -23.45
CA SER A 672 7.97 -18.92 -23.53
C SER A 672 8.20 -19.58 -22.17
N GLN A 673 8.33 -20.92 -22.15
CA GLN A 673 8.59 -21.68 -20.92
C GLN A 673 9.91 -21.29 -20.22
N ASN A 674 10.89 -20.80 -20.99
CA ASN A 674 12.13 -20.24 -20.46
C ASN A 674 11.86 -18.80 -19.99
N VAL A 675 11.75 -18.62 -18.68
CA VAL A 675 11.49 -17.33 -18.02
C VAL A 675 12.83 -16.65 -17.69
N PRO A 676 13.02 -15.35 -17.94
CA PRO A 676 14.30 -14.68 -17.68
C PRO A 676 14.76 -14.77 -16.23
N ASN A 677 16.04 -15.12 -16.01
CA ASN A 677 16.64 -15.19 -14.66
C ASN A 677 16.50 -13.88 -13.87
N LYS A 678 16.56 -12.73 -14.57
CA LYS A 678 16.34 -11.40 -13.99
C LYS A 678 14.98 -11.22 -13.32
N PHE A 679 13.95 -11.93 -13.78
CA PHE A 679 12.61 -11.95 -13.17
C PHE A 679 12.53 -13.02 -12.07
N THR A 680 12.96 -14.25 -12.36
CA THR A 680 12.82 -15.39 -11.44
C THR A 680 13.68 -15.31 -10.18
N ALA A 681 14.72 -14.47 -10.19
CA ALA A 681 15.58 -14.14 -9.06
C ALA A 681 15.07 -12.96 -8.19
N LEU A 682 13.95 -12.31 -8.55
CA LEU A 682 13.37 -11.25 -7.73
C LEU A 682 12.68 -11.82 -6.46
N PRO A 683 12.56 -11.02 -5.39
CA PRO A 683 11.80 -11.40 -4.20
C PRO A 683 10.31 -11.65 -4.49
N GLU A 684 9.69 -12.60 -3.78
CA GLU A 684 8.24 -12.85 -3.84
C GLU A 684 7.40 -11.60 -3.46
N TRP A 685 7.90 -10.80 -2.51
CA TRP A 685 7.19 -9.62 -2.01
C TRP A 685 6.98 -8.52 -3.06
N TYR A 686 7.79 -8.49 -4.14
CA TYR A 686 7.56 -7.57 -5.27
C TYR A 686 6.18 -7.77 -5.92
N VAL A 687 5.65 -9.00 -5.86
CA VAL A 687 4.32 -9.38 -6.37
C VAL A 687 3.28 -9.35 -5.25
N GLU A 688 3.65 -9.83 -4.06
CA GLU A 688 2.76 -9.93 -2.90
C GLU A 688 2.27 -8.55 -2.42
N ASP A 689 3.16 -7.56 -2.30
CA ASP A 689 2.86 -6.21 -1.83
C ASP A 689 1.79 -5.53 -2.70
N ILE A 690 1.84 -5.74 -4.02
CA ILE A 690 0.85 -5.20 -4.98
C ILE A 690 -0.53 -5.81 -4.68
N ALA A 691 -0.61 -7.13 -4.56
CA ALA A 691 -1.88 -7.83 -4.32
C ALA A 691 -2.47 -7.46 -2.93
N GLU A 692 -1.65 -7.46 -1.87
CA GLU A 692 -2.12 -7.14 -0.52
C GLU A 692 -2.54 -5.66 -0.39
N PHE A 693 -1.80 -4.73 -1.01
CA PHE A 693 -2.23 -3.33 -1.12
C PHE A 693 -3.57 -3.20 -1.85
N LEU A 694 -3.75 -3.88 -3.00
CA LEU A 694 -4.99 -3.82 -3.76
C LEU A 694 -6.17 -4.38 -2.97
N LEU A 695 -6.01 -5.52 -2.30
CA LEU A 695 -7.05 -6.09 -1.43
C LEU A 695 -7.45 -5.14 -0.30
N PHE A 696 -6.47 -4.49 0.36
CA PHE A 696 -6.74 -3.45 1.37
C PHE A 696 -7.49 -2.25 0.78
N ALA A 697 -7.00 -1.69 -0.34
CA ALA A 697 -7.57 -0.50 -0.96
C ALA A 697 -9.00 -0.76 -1.47
N LEU A 698 -9.24 -1.92 -2.10
CA LEU A 698 -10.57 -2.36 -2.52
C LEU A 698 -11.53 -2.61 -1.34
N GLN A 699 -11.03 -3.07 -0.19
CA GLN A 699 -11.84 -3.28 1.01
C GLN A 699 -12.26 -1.96 1.67
N PHE A 700 -11.33 -1.01 1.84
CA PHE A 700 -11.57 0.19 2.66
C PHE A 700 -11.89 1.46 1.85
N ASN A 701 -11.34 1.61 0.65
CA ASN A 701 -11.59 2.76 -0.22
C ASN A 701 -11.63 2.40 -1.72
N PRO A 702 -12.59 1.54 -2.15
CA PRO A 702 -12.65 1.01 -3.51
C PRO A 702 -12.73 2.07 -4.61
N GLY A 703 -13.25 3.27 -4.30
CA GLY A 703 -13.35 4.37 -5.25
C GLY A 703 -11.98 4.94 -5.69
N VAL A 704 -10.92 4.77 -4.88
CA VAL A 704 -9.57 5.13 -5.31
C VAL A 704 -9.10 4.17 -6.41
N VAL A 705 -9.27 2.87 -6.21
CA VAL A 705 -8.85 1.84 -7.18
C VAL A 705 -9.70 1.90 -8.45
N ALA A 706 -11.03 1.92 -8.30
CA ALA A 706 -11.96 1.89 -9.44
C ALA A 706 -11.87 3.11 -10.39
N ASN A 707 -11.33 4.23 -9.92
CA ASN A 707 -11.21 5.47 -10.70
C ASN A 707 -9.77 5.81 -11.13
N ASN A 708 -8.75 5.09 -10.63
CA ASN A 708 -7.32 5.42 -10.86
C ASN A 708 -6.45 4.17 -11.16
N MET A 709 -7.05 3.01 -11.46
CA MET A 709 -6.30 1.83 -11.91
C MET A 709 -6.08 1.90 -13.42
N ASP A 710 -4.81 1.96 -13.83
CA ASP A 710 -4.43 2.05 -15.23
C ASP A 710 -4.47 0.68 -15.95
N ASN A 711 -4.63 0.71 -17.27
CA ASN A 711 -4.65 -0.49 -18.11
C ASN A 711 -3.37 -1.36 -17.97
N SER A 712 -2.22 -0.76 -17.65
CA SER A 712 -0.97 -1.48 -17.42
C SER A 712 -1.07 -2.45 -16.24
N LEU A 713 -1.69 -2.00 -15.13
CA LEU A 713 -1.88 -2.84 -13.95
C LEU A 713 -2.91 -3.94 -14.21
N ILE A 714 -4.00 -3.64 -14.95
CA ILE A 714 -4.96 -4.65 -15.42
C ILE A 714 -4.26 -5.70 -16.31
N THR A 715 -3.41 -5.26 -17.24
CA THR A 715 -2.64 -6.15 -18.13
C THR A 715 -1.73 -7.06 -17.32
N TRP A 716 -0.98 -6.51 -16.36
CA TRP A 716 -0.09 -7.28 -15.49
C TRP A 716 -0.86 -8.32 -14.65
N LEU A 717 -1.96 -7.94 -14.01
CA LEU A 717 -2.81 -8.87 -13.23
C LEU A 717 -3.28 -10.06 -14.10
N LEU A 718 -3.74 -9.78 -15.32
CA LEU A 718 -4.21 -10.81 -16.26
C LEU A 718 -3.07 -11.69 -16.81
N VAL A 719 -1.91 -11.09 -17.13
CA VAL A 719 -0.73 -11.83 -17.60
C VAL A 719 -0.24 -12.79 -16.53
N VAL A 720 -0.08 -12.36 -15.27
CA VAL A 720 0.42 -13.22 -14.19
C VAL A 720 -0.52 -14.42 -13.94
N ILE A 721 -1.84 -14.23 -14.00
CA ILE A 721 -2.81 -15.35 -13.95
C ILE A 721 -2.65 -16.29 -15.16
N CYS A 722 -2.42 -15.74 -16.35
CA CYS A 722 -2.24 -16.52 -17.58
C CYS A 722 -0.84 -17.15 -17.72
N THR A 723 0.10 -16.88 -16.80
CA THR A 723 1.47 -17.43 -16.84
C THR A 723 1.87 -18.06 -15.50
N PRO A 724 1.11 -19.05 -14.98
CA PRO A 724 1.34 -19.59 -13.64
C PRO A 724 2.71 -20.28 -13.49
N HIS A 725 3.26 -20.79 -14.59
CA HIS A 725 4.59 -21.42 -14.64
C HIS A 725 5.77 -20.45 -14.38
N CYS A 726 5.52 -19.14 -14.32
CA CYS A 726 6.54 -18.12 -14.05
C CYS A 726 6.79 -17.91 -12.55
N ILE A 727 5.85 -18.29 -11.68
CA ILE A 727 5.92 -18.13 -10.23
C ILE A 727 5.79 -19.50 -9.58
N ARG A 728 6.73 -19.86 -8.71
CA ARG A 728 6.76 -21.17 -8.02
C ARG A 728 5.72 -21.26 -6.90
N ASN A 729 5.44 -20.16 -6.21
CA ASN A 729 4.46 -20.11 -5.13
C ASN A 729 3.03 -19.89 -5.69
N PRO A 730 2.14 -20.90 -5.65
CA PRO A 730 0.78 -20.77 -6.19
C PRO A 730 -0.08 -19.79 -5.38
N TYR A 731 0.24 -19.55 -4.10
CA TYR A 731 -0.54 -18.65 -3.24
C TYR A 731 -0.45 -17.18 -3.67
N LEU A 732 0.63 -16.77 -4.36
CA LEU A 732 0.74 -15.43 -4.96
C LEU A 732 -0.27 -15.25 -6.10
N ILE A 733 -0.40 -16.26 -6.96
CA ILE A 733 -1.39 -16.28 -8.06
C ILE A 733 -2.82 -16.31 -7.46
N ALA A 734 -3.03 -17.08 -6.40
CA ALA A 734 -4.30 -17.12 -5.68
C ALA A 734 -4.71 -15.74 -5.10
N LYS A 735 -3.76 -14.98 -4.52
CA LYS A 735 -3.99 -13.59 -4.07
C LYS A 735 -4.36 -12.66 -5.24
N ILE A 736 -3.75 -12.83 -6.41
CA ILE A 736 -4.08 -12.04 -7.61
C ILE A 736 -5.48 -12.39 -8.15
N ILE A 737 -5.89 -13.66 -8.08
CA ILE A 737 -7.26 -14.09 -8.39
C ILE A 737 -8.25 -13.54 -7.36
N GLU A 738 -7.88 -13.46 -6.07
CA GLU A 738 -8.68 -12.80 -5.04
C GLU A 738 -8.91 -11.31 -5.37
N VAL A 739 -7.92 -10.59 -5.90
CA VAL A 739 -8.10 -9.20 -6.38
C VAL A 739 -9.18 -9.12 -7.48
N LEU A 740 -9.15 -10.01 -8.49
CA LEU A 740 -10.20 -10.04 -9.53
C LEU A 740 -11.57 -10.41 -8.97
N TYR A 741 -11.62 -11.31 -7.98
CA TYR A 741 -12.84 -11.67 -7.27
C TYR A 741 -13.42 -10.49 -6.48
N VAL A 742 -12.60 -9.71 -5.77
CA VAL A 742 -13.05 -8.51 -5.04
C VAL A 742 -13.46 -7.37 -6.00
N ILE A 743 -12.90 -7.29 -7.21
CA ILE A 743 -13.34 -6.35 -8.25
C ILE A 743 -14.75 -6.68 -8.78
N ASN A 744 -15.22 -7.93 -8.65
CA ASN A 744 -16.51 -8.38 -9.17
C ASN A 744 -17.71 -7.61 -8.56
N PRO A 745 -18.65 -7.06 -9.36
CA PRO A 745 -19.80 -6.30 -8.87
C PRO A 745 -20.71 -7.06 -7.91
N SER A 746 -20.75 -8.40 -8.01
CA SER A 746 -21.51 -9.26 -7.08
C SER A 746 -20.93 -9.27 -5.66
N VAL A 747 -19.65 -8.91 -5.51
CA VAL A 747 -18.93 -8.79 -4.23
C VAL A 747 -18.86 -7.32 -3.80
N GLN A 748 -18.53 -6.42 -4.73
CA GLN A 748 -18.30 -4.99 -4.49
C GLN A 748 -18.97 -4.15 -5.58
N GLY A 749 -20.21 -3.70 -5.37
CA GLY A 749 -20.95 -2.92 -6.38
C GLY A 749 -20.28 -1.59 -6.81
N ARG A 750 -19.29 -1.10 -6.05
CA ARG A 750 -18.54 0.14 -6.35
C ARG A 750 -17.45 -0.02 -7.41
N THR A 751 -17.03 -1.24 -7.75
CA THR A 751 -15.96 -1.52 -8.73
C THR A 751 -16.49 -1.87 -10.11
N LYS A 752 -17.77 -1.61 -10.39
CA LYS A 752 -18.45 -1.99 -11.64
C LYS A 752 -17.72 -1.54 -12.91
N THR A 753 -17.32 -0.27 -12.96
CA THR A 753 -16.57 0.31 -14.09
C THR A 753 -15.23 -0.40 -14.32
N LEU A 754 -14.50 -0.70 -13.25
CA LEU A 754 -13.23 -1.41 -13.31
C LEU A 754 -13.42 -2.88 -13.75
N HIS A 755 -14.47 -3.56 -13.27
CA HIS A 755 -14.79 -4.90 -13.73
C HIS A 755 -15.14 -4.92 -15.23
N GLU A 756 -15.94 -3.95 -15.70
CA GLU A 756 -16.23 -3.78 -17.13
C GLU A 756 -14.96 -3.56 -17.96
N GLN A 757 -13.99 -2.79 -17.44
CA GLN A 757 -12.67 -2.63 -18.07
C GLN A 757 -11.89 -3.95 -18.13
N VAL A 758 -11.76 -4.68 -17.01
CA VAL A 758 -11.09 -5.99 -16.95
C VAL A 758 -11.71 -6.97 -17.95
N MET A 759 -13.04 -7.09 -17.96
CA MET A 759 -13.77 -7.98 -18.89
C MET A 759 -13.72 -7.49 -20.34
N SER A 760 -13.53 -6.19 -20.60
CA SER A 760 -13.32 -5.68 -21.96
C SER A 760 -11.92 -6.03 -22.52
N HIS A 761 -10.97 -6.39 -21.66
CA HIS A 761 -9.57 -6.59 -22.03
C HIS A 761 -9.37 -7.81 -22.96
N PRO A 762 -8.51 -7.73 -24.00
CA PRO A 762 -8.30 -8.84 -24.94
C PRO A 762 -7.92 -10.17 -24.27
N ILE A 763 -7.00 -10.15 -23.30
CA ILE A 763 -6.57 -11.35 -22.55
C ILE A 763 -7.74 -11.98 -21.76
N SER A 764 -8.67 -11.15 -21.23
CA SER A 764 -9.86 -11.65 -20.53
C SER A 764 -10.76 -12.43 -21.48
N LYS A 765 -11.01 -11.87 -22.66
CA LYS A 765 -11.91 -12.43 -23.69
C LYS A 765 -11.42 -13.75 -24.28
N THR A 766 -10.10 -13.96 -24.37
CA THR A 766 -9.52 -15.11 -25.07
C THR A 766 -8.98 -16.19 -24.14
N LEU A 767 -8.22 -15.82 -23.10
CA LEU A 767 -7.37 -16.75 -22.35
C LEU A 767 -7.75 -16.93 -20.88
N LEU A 768 -8.25 -15.89 -20.22
CA LEU A 768 -8.47 -15.89 -18.77
C LEU A 768 -9.31 -17.09 -18.29
N ALA A 769 -10.37 -17.43 -19.01
CA ALA A 769 -11.24 -18.57 -18.67
C ALA A 769 -10.47 -19.90 -18.64
N SER A 770 -9.64 -20.17 -19.66
CA SER A 770 -8.81 -21.37 -19.78
C SER A 770 -7.82 -21.48 -18.61
N TYR A 771 -7.10 -20.39 -18.30
CA TYR A 771 -6.14 -20.39 -17.20
C TYR A 771 -6.79 -20.45 -15.82
N LEU A 772 -7.98 -19.88 -15.62
CA LEU A 772 -8.74 -20.05 -14.38
C LEU A 772 -9.18 -21.50 -14.17
N MET A 773 -9.69 -22.18 -15.22
CA MET A 773 -10.05 -23.61 -15.16
C MET A 773 -8.82 -24.50 -14.92
N LYS A 774 -7.68 -24.19 -15.54
CA LYS A 774 -6.41 -24.88 -15.27
C LYS A 774 -5.96 -24.68 -13.82
N PHE A 775 -5.93 -23.45 -13.31
CA PHE A 775 -5.49 -23.17 -11.95
C PHE A 775 -6.42 -23.78 -10.89
N TYR A 776 -7.73 -23.86 -11.16
CA TYR A 776 -8.70 -24.61 -10.35
C TYR A 776 -8.29 -26.08 -10.16
N THR A 777 -7.73 -26.71 -11.19
CA THR A 777 -7.18 -28.07 -11.16
C THR A 777 -5.82 -28.13 -10.46
N ASP A 778 -4.86 -27.27 -10.84
CA ASP A 778 -3.48 -27.29 -10.33
C ASP A 778 -3.40 -27.10 -8.79
N VAL A 779 -4.38 -26.40 -8.19
CA VAL A 779 -4.49 -26.16 -6.74
C VAL A 779 -4.93 -27.40 -5.92
N GLU A 780 -5.18 -28.56 -6.55
CA GLU A 780 -5.41 -29.82 -5.80
C GLU A 780 -4.13 -30.38 -5.14
N THR A 781 -2.94 -29.95 -5.58
CA THR A 781 -1.65 -30.40 -5.05
C THR A 781 -0.69 -29.23 -4.82
N THR A 782 -0.95 -28.40 -3.79
CA THR A 782 -0.05 -27.32 -3.36
C THR A 782 1.00 -27.77 -2.33
N GLY A 783 0.83 -28.96 -1.72
CA GLY A 783 1.83 -29.61 -0.86
C GLY A 783 2.01 -28.96 0.52
N SER A 784 0.98 -28.31 1.07
CA SER A 784 1.05 -27.56 2.33
C SER A 784 0.18 -28.17 3.44
N SER A 785 0.41 -27.80 4.69
CA SER A 785 -0.36 -28.33 5.82
C SER A 785 -1.78 -27.75 5.94
N SER A 786 -2.08 -26.60 5.31
CA SER A 786 -3.40 -25.96 5.28
C SER A 786 -4.16 -26.15 3.95
N GLU A 787 -3.49 -26.65 2.92
CA GLU A 787 -3.93 -26.94 1.55
C GLU A 787 -5.41 -27.31 1.41
N PHE A 788 -5.89 -28.23 2.27
CA PHE A 788 -7.26 -28.72 2.23
C PHE A 788 -8.34 -27.64 2.37
N TYR A 789 -8.12 -26.61 3.19
CA TYR A 789 -9.10 -25.54 3.39
C TYR A 789 -8.89 -24.40 2.38
N ASP A 790 -7.63 -24.10 2.06
CA ASP A 790 -7.26 -23.00 1.17
C ASP A 790 -7.78 -23.26 -0.26
N LYS A 791 -7.70 -24.51 -0.75
CA LYS A 791 -8.16 -24.86 -2.10
C LYS A 791 -9.63 -24.52 -2.34
N PHE A 792 -10.52 -24.75 -1.37
CA PHE A 792 -11.95 -24.44 -1.53
C PHE A 792 -12.20 -22.93 -1.59
N SER A 793 -11.43 -22.11 -0.86
CA SER A 793 -11.55 -20.65 -0.94
C SER A 793 -11.09 -20.13 -2.30
N ILE A 794 -9.98 -20.67 -2.83
CA ILE A 794 -9.44 -20.33 -4.15
C ILE A 794 -10.44 -20.71 -5.24
N ARG A 795 -10.96 -21.94 -5.19
CA ARG A 795 -11.98 -22.44 -6.13
C ARG A 795 -13.27 -21.63 -6.07
N TYR A 796 -13.70 -21.18 -4.89
CA TYR A 796 -14.84 -20.28 -4.74
C TYR A 796 -14.63 -18.92 -5.41
N HIS A 797 -13.45 -18.31 -5.27
CA HIS A 797 -13.10 -17.06 -5.97
C HIS A 797 -13.17 -17.25 -7.50
N ILE A 798 -12.57 -18.33 -8.01
CA ILE A 798 -12.62 -18.71 -9.43
C ILE A 798 -14.08 -18.91 -9.89
N SER A 799 -14.90 -19.61 -9.09
CA SER A 799 -16.29 -19.91 -9.45
C SER A 799 -17.15 -18.67 -9.67
N LEU A 800 -17.00 -17.65 -8.82
CA LEU A 800 -17.74 -16.40 -8.96
C LEU A 800 -17.22 -15.52 -10.12
N ILE A 801 -15.92 -15.60 -10.45
CA ILE A 801 -15.38 -14.97 -11.66
C ILE A 801 -15.96 -15.65 -12.91
N LEU A 802 -15.86 -16.99 -13.02
CA LEU A 802 -16.40 -17.75 -14.15
C LEU A 802 -17.91 -17.56 -14.33
N LYS A 803 -18.66 -17.47 -13.22
CA LYS A 803 -20.10 -17.14 -13.24
C LYS A 803 -20.38 -15.78 -13.89
N SER A 804 -19.64 -14.73 -13.51
CA SER A 804 -19.78 -13.40 -14.16
C SER A 804 -19.31 -13.38 -15.62
N MET A 805 -18.37 -14.26 -15.99
CA MET A 805 -17.96 -14.44 -17.38
C MET A 805 -19.05 -15.14 -18.21
N TRP A 806 -19.81 -16.08 -17.63
CA TRP A 806 -20.87 -16.83 -18.33
C TRP A 806 -22.04 -15.95 -18.82
N ASP A 807 -22.32 -14.84 -18.11
CA ASP A 807 -23.31 -13.83 -18.52
C ASP A 807 -22.89 -13.08 -19.80
N SER A 808 -21.60 -13.07 -20.14
CA SER A 808 -21.05 -12.42 -21.33
C SER A 808 -20.95 -13.42 -22.50
N PRO A 809 -21.58 -13.17 -23.66
CA PRO A 809 -21.55 -14.13 -24.78
C PRO A 809 -20.14 -14.35 -25.34
N VAL A 810 -19.26 -13.35 -25.27
CA VAL A 810 -17.86 -13.45 -25.73
C VAL A 810 -17.06 -14.40 -24.85
N HIS A 811 -17.16 -14.26 -23.53
CA HIS A 811 -16.43 -15.12 -22.60
C HIS A 811 -17.05 -16.51 -22.50
N ARG A 812 -18.38 -16.64 -22.64
CA ARG A 812 -19.04 -17.93 -22.78
C ARG A 812 -18.50 -18.72 -23.98
N ALA A 813 -18.34 -18.06 -25.13
CA ALA A 813 -17.73 -18.69 -26.31
C ALA A 813 -16.28 -19.16 -26.05
N SER A 814 -15.49 -18.43 -25.27
CA SER A 814 -14.15 -18.87 -24.82
C SER A 814 -14.21 -20.13 -23.94
N ILE A 815 -15.15 -20.20 -22.98
CA ILE A 815 -15.34 -21.39 -22.11
C ILE A 815 -15.80 -22.61 -22.94
N VAL A 816 -16.74 -22.42 -23.86
CA VAL A 816 -17.19 -23.49 -24.77
C VAL A 816 -16.06 -23.95 -25.69
N ASN A 817 -15.22 -23.04 -26.20
CA ASN A 817 -14.07 -23.41 -27.02
C ASN A 817 -13.00 -24.21 -26.25
N GLU A 818 -12.75 -23.87 -24.98
CA GLU A 818 -11.85 -24.67 -24.11
C GLU A 818 -12.42 -26.07 -23.86
N SER A 819 -13.74 -26.24 -23.77
CA SER A 819 -14.34 -27.56 -23.57
C SER A 819 -14.08 -28.53 -24.73
N ASN A 820 -14.01 -28.01 -25.96
CA ASN A 820 -13.62 -28.78 -27.16
C ASN A 820 -12.15 -29.23 -27.12
N ASN A 821 -11.29 -28.54 -26.36
CA ASN A 821 -9.87 -28.87 -26.20
C ASN A 821 -9.64 -30.06 -25.23
N GLY A 822 -10.70 -30.55 -24.58
CA GLY A 822 -10.80 -31.91 -24.06
C GLY A 822 -10.00 -32.23 -22.81
N LYS A 823 -8.68 -32.43 -22.91
CA LYS A 823 -7.88 -33.06 -21.83
C LYS A 823 -7.82 -32.23 -20.55
N GLN A 824 -7.74 -30.89 -20.64
CA GLN A 824 -7.74 -30.01 -19.46
C GLN A 824 -9.14 -29.80 -18.90
N PHE A 825 -10.14 -29.57 -19.77
CA PHE A 825 -11.52 -29.39 -19.35
C PHE A 825 -12.08 -30.62 -18.60
N VAL A 826 -11.77 -31.84 -19.06
CA VAL A 826 -12.16 -33.09 -18.36
C VAL A 826 -11.55 -33.20 -16.96
N LYS A 827 -10.30 -32.75 -16.76
CA LYS A 827 -9.69 -32.66 -15.41
C LYS A 827 -10.39 -31.63 -14.53
N PHE A 828 -10.72 -30.46 -15.09
CA PHE A 828 -11.49 -29.43 -14.41
C PHE A 828 -12.87 -29.96 -13.97
N ILE A 829 -13.62 -30.63 -14.85
CA ILE A 829 -14.90 -31.27 -14.49
C ILE A 829 -14.71 -32.38 -13.44
N ASN A 830 -13.67 -33.21 -13.52
CA ASN A 830 -13.38 -34.21 -12.48
C ASN A 830 -13.14 -33.58 -11.10
N MET A 831 -12.42 -32.44 -11.03
CA MET A 831 -12.23 -31.69 -9.78
C MET A 831 -13.53 -31.03 -9.30
N LEU A 832 -14.34 -30.48 -10.21
CA LEU A 832 -15.65 -29.92 -9.88
C LEU A 832 -16.59 -30.99 -9.29
N MET A 833 -16.55 -32.21 -9.83
CA MET A 833 -17.26 -33.38 -9.30
C MET A 833 -16.73 -33.84 -7.94
N ASN A 834 -15.40 -33.86 -7.72
CA ASN A 834 -14.79 -34.13 -6.40
C ASN A 834 -15.38 -33.17 -5.35
N ASP A 835 -15.35 -31.88 -5.64
CA ASP A 835 -15.77 -30.84 -4.70
C ASP A 835 -17.30 -30.86 -4.48
N THR A 836 -18.09 -31.08 -5.53
CA THR A 836 -19.55 -31.22 -5.40
C THR A 836 -19.92 -32.40 -4.52
N THR A 837 -19.26 -33.54 -4.69
CA THR A 837 -19.47 -34.74 -3.85
C THR A 837 -19.13 -34.45 -2.39
N PHE A 838 -17.93 -33.91 -2.13
CA PHE A 838 -17.47 -33.67 -0.76
C PHE A 838 -18.28 -32.58 -0.04
N LEU A 839 -18.51 -31.44 -0.69
CA LEU A 839 -19.18 -30.30 -0.08
C LEU A 839 -20.65 -30.58 0.21
N LEU A 840 -21.34 -31.35 -0.64
CA LEU A 840 -22.71 -31.77 -0.38
C LEU A 840 -22.78 -32.82 0.74
N ASP A 841 -21.95 -33.87 0.73
CA ASP A 841 -21.98 -34.89 1.79
C ASP A 841 -21.69 -34.30 3.18
N GLU A 842 -20.61 -33.51 3.31
CA GLU A 842 -20.27 -32.86 4.59
C GLU A 842 -21.27 -31.79 5.02
N SER A 843 -21.89 -31.04 4.09
CA SER A 843 -22.90 -30.04 4.47
C SER A 843 -24.21 -30.69 4.91
N LEU A 844 -24.67 -31.74 4.23
CA LEU A 844 -25.88 -32.49 4.57
C LEU A 844 -25.71 -33.26 5.88
N GLU A 845 -24.57 -33.91 6.10
CA GLU A 845 -24.29 -34.60 7.37
C GLU A 845 -24.11 -33.59 8.52
N SER A 846 -23.54 -32.41 8.28
CA SER A 846 -23.50 -31.33 9.27
C SER A 846 -24.91 -30.80 9.61
N LEU A 847 -25.80 -30.62 8.62
CA LEU A 847 -27.20 -30.26 8.85
C LEU A 847 -27.94 -31.32 9.68
N LYS A 848 -27.67 -32.61 9.42
CA LYS A 848 -28.21 -33.73 10.20
C LYS A 848 -27.74 -33.70 11.66
N ARG A 849 -26.43 -33.49 11.93
CA ARG A 849 -25.92 -33.30 13.30
C ARG A 849 -26.53 -32.10 14.01
N ILE A 850 -26.71 -30.98 13.30
CA ILE A 850 -27.41 -29.78 13.82
C ILE A 850 -28.85 -30.13 14.19
N HIS A 851 -29.59 -30.84 13.32
CA HIS A 851 -30.96 -31.24 13.56
C HIS A 851 -31.08 -32.17 14.78
N GLU A 852 -30.24 -33.21 14.87
CA GLU A 852 -30.19 -34.14 16.02
C GLU A 852 -29.97 -33.39 17.35
N VAL A 853 -29.03 -32.45 17.41
CA VAL A 853 -28.80 -31.64 18.63
C VAL A 853 -29.94 -30.65 18.88
N GLN A 854 -30.55 -30.06 17.84
CA GLN A 854 -31.69 -29.16 17.98
C GLN A 854 -32.99 -29.86 18.42
N GLU A 855 -33.18 -31.15 18.11
CA GLU A 855 -34.27 -31.96 18.65
C GLU A 855 -33.99 -32.36 20.10
N LEU A 856 -32.78 -32.81 20.42
CA LEU A 856 -32.37 -33.11 21.81
C LEU A 856 -32.50 -31.90 22.73
N MET A 857 -32.17 -30.69 22.27
CA MET A 857 -32.34 -29.44 23.03
C MET A 857 -33.80 -28.98 23.14
N TRP A 858 -34.70 -29.51 22.31
CA TRP A 858 -36.14 -29.18 22.34
C TRP A 858 -36.92 -30.07 23.28
N ASP A 859 -36.53 -31.35 23.41
CA ASP A 859 -37.01 -32.20 24.47
C ASP A 859 -36.38 -31.78 25.81
N VAL A 860 -37.05 -30.85 26.49
CA VAL A 860 -36.65 -30.33 27.80
C VAL A 860 -36.41 -31.47 28.81
N SER A 861 -37.15 -32.57 28.72
CA SER A 861 -37.01 -33.69 29.64
C SER A 861 -35.68 -34.42 29.41
N SER A 862 -35.41 -34.88 28.18
CA SER A 862 -34.15 -35.53 27.81
C SER A 862 -32.94 -34.61 27.94
N TRP A 863 -33.08 -33.31 27.65
CA TRP A 863 -32.00 -32.33 27.82
C TRP A 863 -31.64 -32.14 29.30
N SER A 864 -32.64 -32.00 30.17
CA SER A 864 -32.42 -31.82 31.62
C SER A 864 -31.83 -33.05 32.32
N ALA A 865 -31.99 -34.24 31.74
CA ALA A 865 -31.40 -35.48 32.24
C ALA A 865 -29.89 -35.61 31.94
N LEU A 866 -29.33 -34.82 31.02
CA LEU A 866 -27.89 -34.79 30.73
C LEU A 866 -27.13 -33.99 31.79
N SER A 867 -25.87 -34.37 32.04
CA SER A 867 -25.01 -33.60 32.95
C SER A 867 -24.69 -32.22 32.37
N GLN A 868 -24.37 -31.23 33.23
CA GLN A 868 -24.01 -29.87 32.77
C GLN A 868 -22.81 -29.89 31.80
N GLU A 869 -21.84 -30.78 32.00
CA GLU A 869 -20.69 -30.95 31.11
C GLU A 869 -21.11 -31.52 29.74
N GLN A 870 -22.03 -32.48 29.72
CA GLN A 870 -22.61 -33.01 28.47
C GLN A 870 -23.43 -31.95 27.72
N GLN A 871 -24.26 -31.17 28.43
CA GLN A 871 -25.01 -30.05 27.85
C GLN A 871 -24.06 -29.00 27.24
N GLN A 872 -22.99 -28.63 27.97
CA GLN A 872 -22.00 -27.67 27.48
C GLN A 872 -21.23 -28.21 26.27
N SER A 873 -20.84 -29.50 26.29
CA SER A 873 -20.19 -30.18 25.16
C SER A 873 -21.09 -30.19 23.91
N ARG A 874 -22.36 -30.58 24.05
CA ARG A 874 -23.34 -30.57 22.94
C ARG A 874 -23.58 -29.16 22.38
N SER A 875 -23.62 -28.13 23.24
CA SER A 875 -23.74 -26.73 22.82
C SER A 875 -22.51 -26.21 22.05
N ARG A 876 -21.30 -26.59 22.48
CA ARG A 876 -20.05 -26.33 21.75
C ARG A 876 -20.05 -27.03 20.39
N GLN A 877 -20.46 -28.31 20.34
CA GLN A 877 -20.57 -29.08 19.11
C GLN A 877 -21.56 -28.44 18.13
N LEU A 878 -22.76 -28.05 18.59
CA LEU A 878 -23.74 -27.33 17.77
C LEU A 878 -23.12 -26.06 17.17
N THR A 879 -22.43 -25.25 17.98
CA THR A 879 -21.79 -24.01 17.51
C THR A 879 -20.71 -24.28 16.44
N ALA A 880 -19.98 -25.38 16.54
CA ALA A 880 -19.00 -25.81 15.54
C ALA A 880 -19.68 -26.29 14.25
N ASP A 881 -20.65 -27.20 14.35
CA ASP A 881 -21.40 -27.72 13.20
C ASP A 881 -22.16 -26.61 12.45
N GLU A 882 -22.77 -25.65 13.16
CA GLU A 882 -23.44 -24.50 12.53
C GLU A 882 -22.49 -23.61 11.71
N ARG A 883 -21.23 -23.45 12.17
CA ARG A 883 -20.19 -22.72 11.42
C ARG A 883 -19.74 -23.50 10.20
N GLN A 884 -19.51 -24.82 10.36
CA GLN A 884 -19.08 -25.72 9.28
C GLN A 884 -20.15 -25.83 8.18
N ALA A 885 -21.40 -26.10 8.56
CA ALA A 885 -22.53 -26.19 7.63
C ALA A 885 -22.70 -24.92 6.80
N ARG A 886 -22.66 -23.73 7.43
CA ARG A 886 -22.75 -22.45 6.70
C ARG A 886 -21.60 -22.28 5.69
N SER A 887 -20.38 -22.66 6.05
CA SER A 887 -19.21 -22.57 5.17
C SER A 887 -19.37 -23.49 3.96
N TYR A 888 -19.64 -24.78 4.19
CA TYR A 888 -19.76 -25.77 3.11
C TYR A 888 -21.00 -25.56 2.24
N LEU A 889 -22.15 -25.12 2.78
CA LEU A 889 -23.32 -24.79 1.97
C LEU A 889 -23.08 -23.61 1.02
N THR A 890 -22.32 -22.59 1.45
CA THR A 890 -21.97 -21.44 0.60
C THR A 890 -21.13 -21.90 -0.59
N LEU A 891 -20.14 -22.77 -0.34
CA LEU A 891 -19.27 -23.36 -1.37
C LEU A 891 -20.05 -24.31 -2.29
N ALA A 892 -20.85 -25.22 -1.72
CA ALA A 892 -21.67 -26.18 -2.45
C ALA A 892 -22.66 -25.49 -3.39
N LYS A 893 -23.31 -24.41 -2.95
CA LYS A 893 -24.25 -23.63 -3.77
C LYS A 893 -23.60 -23.08 -5.03
N GLU A 894 -22.41 -22.46 -4.93
CA GLU A 894 -21.72 -21.94 -6.12
C GLU A 894 -21.13 -23.06 -6.99
N THR A 895 -20.68 -24.17 -6.39
CA THR A 895 -20.16 -25.35 -7.11
C THR A 895 -21.25 -26.04 -7.94
N VAL A 896 -22.44 -26.27 -7.35
CA VAL A 896 -23.61 -26.81 -8.07
C VAL A 896 -24.15 -25.79 -9.07
N SER A 897 -24.14 -24.50 -8.76
CA SER A 897 -24.53 -23.45 -9.72
C SER A 897 -23.62 -23.43 -10.95
N MET A 898 -22.32 -23.71 -10.80
CA MET A 898 -21.40 -23.86 -11.93
C MET A 898 -21.73 -25.11 -12.75
N PHE A 899 -21.93 -26.24 -12.09
CA PHE A 899 -22.33 -27.49 -12.76
C PHE A 899 -23.62 -27.31 -13.58
N HIS A 900 -24.58 -26.60 -13.01
CA HIS A 900 -25.87 -26.28 -13.63
C HIS A 900 -25.71 -25.43 -14.90
N TYR A 901 -25.01 -24.29 -14.85
CA TYR A 901 -24.90 -23.45 -16.06
C TYR A 901 -23.98 -24.05 -17.14
N LEU A 902 -22.91 -24.77 -16.76
CA LEU A 902 -22.03 -25.41 -17.74
C LEU A 902 -22.78 -26.48 -18.54
N THR A 903 -23.60 -27.30 -17.88
CA THR A 903 -24.35 -28.38 -18.55
C THR A 903 -25.43 -27.89 -19.51
N VAL A 904 -25.84 -26.61 -19.47
CA VAL A 904 -26.79 -26.03 -20.44
C VAL A 904 -26.23 -26.06 -21.87
N ASP A 905 -25.00 -25.56 -22.04
CA ASP A 905 -24.37 -25.35 -23.36
C ASP A 905 -23.26 -26.38 -23.64
N ILE A 906 -22.74 -27.08 -22.62
CA ILE A 906 -21.59 -28.01 -22.71
C ILE A 906 -22.00 -29.36 -22.09
N THR A 907 -22.41 -30.33 -22.91
CA THR A 907 -22.85 -31.66 -22.44
C THR A 907 -21.82 -32.77 -22.70
N GLU A 908 -21.18 -32.79 -23.88
CA GLU A 908 -20.28 -33.88 -24.31
C GLU A 908 -19.18 -34.24 -23.30
N PRO A 909 -18.44 -33.30 -22.66
CA PRO A 909 -17.38 -33.65 -21.71
C PRO A 909 -17.90 -34.40 -20.48
N PHE A 910 -19.13 -34.14 -20.04
CA PHE A 910 -19.77 -34.83 -18.90
C PHE A 910 -20.22 -36.26 -19.25
N LEU A 911 -20.41 -36.54 -20.54
CA LEU A 911 -20.87 -37.83 -21.07
C LEU A 911 -19.72 -38.79 -21.44
N ARG A 912 -18.46 -38.38 -21.23
CA ARG A 912 -17.29 -39.22 -21.50
C ARG A 912 -17.25 -40.46 -20.57
N PRO A 913 -16.80 -41.63 -21.04
CA PRO A 913 -16.83 -42.88 -20.27
C PRO A 913 -16.17 -42.78 -18.89
N GLU A 914 -15.11 -41.99 -18.75
CA GLU A 914 -14.35 -41.86 -17.50
C GLU A 914 -15.07 -41.03 -16.42
N LEU A 915 -16.07 -40.22 -16.83
CA LEU A 915 -16.82 -39.32 -15.96
C LEU A 915 -18.29 -39.73 -15.77
N VAL A 916 -18.95 -40.18 -16.84
CA VAL A 916 -20.42 -40.26 -16.88
C VAL A 916 -21.02 -41.18 -15.82
N GLY A 917 -20.47 -42.38 -15.60
CA GLY A 917 -20.94 -43.29 -14.55
C GLY A 917 -20.72 -42.74 -13.13
N ARG A 918 -19.62 -41.99 -12.94
CA ARG A 918 -19.34 -41.31 -11.65
C ARG A 918 -20.28 -40.12 -11.42
N LEU A 919 -20.62 -39.40 -12.48
CA LEU A 919 -21.59 -38.31 -12.45
C LEU A 919 -22.99 -38.82 -12.11
N SER A 920 -23.44 -39.88 -12.76
CA SER A 920 -24.68 -40.58 -12.44
C SER A 920 -24.76 -40.99 -10.98
N ALA A 921 -23.74 -41.67 -10.45
CA ALA A 921 -23.69 -42.06 -9.03
C ALA A 921 -23.69 -40.86 -8.08
N MET A 922 -22.97 -39.78 -8.40
CA MET A 922 -22.94 -38.55 -7.59
C MET A 922 -24.31 -37.86 -7.56
N LEU A 923 -24.99 -37.74 -8.70
CA LEU A 923 -26.33 -37.15 -8.79
C LEU A 923 -27.36 -38.01 -8.05
N ASN A 924 -27.35 -39.33 -8.27
CA ASN A 924 -28.28 -40.27 -7.63
C ASN A 924 -28.11 -40.29 -6.10
N PHE A 925 -26.88 -40.28 -5.59
CA PHE A 925 -26.62 -40.19 -4.16
C PHE A 925 -27.18 -38.89 -3.56
N ASN A 926 -26.95 -37.74 -4.21
CA ASN A 926 -27.48 -36.46 -3.76
C ASN A 926 -29.02 -36.41 -3.84
N LEU A 927 -29.62 -36.95 -4.90
CA LEU A 927 -31.07 -37.10 -5.03
C LEU A 927 -31.65 -37.97 -3.90
N GLN A 928 -30.96 -39.06 -3.54
CA GLN A 928 -31.35 -39.97 -2.45
C GLN A 928 -31.33 -39.26 -1.09
N GLN A 929 -30.33 -38.43 -0.82
CA GLN A 929 -30.23 -37.65 0.42
C GLN A 929 -31.34 -36.57 0.51
N LEU A 930 -31.68 -35.92 -0.60
CA LEU A 930 -32.69 -34.84 -0.66
C LEU A 930 -34.15 -35.35 -0.69
N CYS A 931 -34.43 -36.45 -1.39
CA CYS A 931 -35.80 -36.94 -1.62
C CYS A 931 -36.13 -38.25 -0.90
N GLY A 932 -35.12 -39.06 -0.53
CA GLY A 932 -35.29 -40.35 0.13
C GLY A 932 -35.77 -40.27 1.59
N PRO A 933 -35.88 -41.42 2.29
CA PRO A 933 -36.55 -41.50 3.60
C PRO A 933 -35.86 -40.65 4.69
N LYS A 934 -34.55 -40.46 4.59
CA LYS A 934 -33.73 -39.69 5.55
C LYS A 934 -33.81 -38.16 5.37
N CYS A 935 -34.46 -37.65 4.32
CA CYS A 935 -34.55 -36.20 4.06
C CYS A 935 -35.18 -35.40 5.21
N LYS A 936 -36.01 -36.04 6.05
CA LYS A 936 -36.60 -35.42 7.25
C LYS A 936 -35.54 -34.91 8.22
N ASN A 937 -34.40 -35.60 8.32
CA ASN A 937 -33.29 -35.28 9.23
C ASN A 937 -32.52 -34.01 8.80
N LEU A 938 -32.80 -33.46 7.61
CA LEU A 938 -32.21 -32.20 7.12
C LEU A 938 -33.04 -30.97 7.53
N LYS A 939 -34.09 -31.15 8.35
CA LYS A 939 -35.01 -30.09 8.78
C LYS A 939 -34.48 -29.30 9.98
N VAL A 940 -33.50 -28.44 9.70
CA VAL A 940 -32.93 -27.51 10.70
C VAL A 940 -33.84 -26.31 11.00
N ARG A 941 -33.73 -25.76 12.21
CA ARG A 941 -34.41 -24.51 12.61
C ARG A 941 -33.72 -23.30 11.97
N LYS A 942 -34.51 -22.34 11.50
CA LYS A 942 -34.05 -21.11 10.81
C LYS A 942 -33.06 -21.42 9.66
N PRO A 943 -33.46 -22.19 8.63
CA PRO A 943 -32.55 -22.66 7.57
C PRO A 943 -31.79 -21.54 6.84
N GLN A 944 -32.37 -20.33 6.78
CA GLN A 944 -31.75 -19.13 6.24
C GLN A 944 -30.42 -18.75 6.92
N LYS A 945 -30.24 -19.11 8.22
CA LYS A 945 -29.00 -18.88 8.97
C LYS A 945 -27.78 -19.57 8.33
N TYR A 946 -28.00 -20.69 7.64
CA TYR A 946 -26.95 -21.50 7.02
C TYR A 946 -26.91 -21.33 5.49
N GLY A 947 -27.82 -20.55 4.90
CA GLY A 947 -28.01 -20.51 3.44
C GLY A 947 -28.71 -21.75 2.87
N TRP A 948 -29.45 -22.50 3.69
CA TRP A 948 -30.06 -23.77 3.28
C TRP A 948 -31.34 -23.56 2.45
N GLU A 949 -31.23 -23.75 1.13
CA GLU A 949 -32.29 -23.55 0.14
C GLU A 949 -32.59 -24.87 -0.62
N PRO A 950 -33.16 -25.89 0.05
CA PRO A 950 -33.30 -27.24 -0.53
C PRO A 950 -34.14 -27.30 -1.82
N ARG A 951 -35.09 -26.37 -2.00
CA ARG A 951 -35.90 -26.29 -3.23
C ARG A 951 -35.07 -25.86 -4.43
N THR A 952 -34.21 -24.84 -4.25
CA THR A 952 -33.31 -24.34 -5.29
C THR A 952 -32.27 -25.40 -5.65
N LEU A 953 -31.66 -26.03 -4.64
CA LEU A 953 -30.69 -27.10 -4.85
C LEU A 953 -31.31 -28.30 -5.59
N LEU A 954 -32.50 -28.76 -5.19
CA LEU A 954 -33.19 -29.85 -5.89
C LEU A 954 -33.55 -29.46 -7.32
N SER A 955 -34.00 -28.22 -7.56
CA SER A 955 -34.29 -27.70 -8.90
C SER A 955 -33.07 -27.78 -9.82
N GLN A 956 -31.92 -27.28 -9.35
CA GLN A 956 -30.67 -27.26 -10.11
C GLN A 956 -30.12 -28.67 -10.37
N LEU A 957 -30.25 -29.59 -9.41
CA LEU A 957 -29.85 -30.98 -9.61
C LEU A 957 -30.73 -31.68 -10.67
N VAL A 958 -32.04 -31.48 -10.62
CA VAL A 958 -33.00 -32.02 -11.62
C VAL A 958 -32.74 -31.44 -13.01
N ASP A 959 -32.39 -30.16 -13.11
CA ASP A 959 -31.97 -29.55 -14.37
C ASP A 959 -30.73 -30.22 -14.97
N ILE A 960 -29.72 -30.57 -14.15
CA ILE A 960 -28.54 -31.29 -14.63
C ILE A 960 -28.93 -32.65 -15.24
N TYR A 961 -29.90 -33.37 -14.67
CA TYR A 961 -30.45 -34.58 -15.30
C TYR A 961 -31.12 -34.29 -16.65
N LEU A 962 -31.86 -33.19 -16.76
CA LEU A 962 -32.60 -32.80 -17.98
C LEU A 962 -31.69 -32.22 -19.08
N HIS A 963 -30.58 -31.59 -18.72
CA HIS A 963 -29.54 -31.11 -19.63
C HIS A 963 -28.76 -32.28 -20.26
N LEU A 964 -28.46 -33.31 -19.47
CA LEU A 964 -27.70 -34.50 -19.90
C LEU A 964 -28.58 -35.62 -20.47
N ASP A 965 -29.87 -35.35 -20.69
CA ASP A 965 -30.88 -36.32 -21.12
C ASP A 965 -30.58 -36.92 -22.51
N CYS A 966 -29.97 -38.12 -22.50
CA CYS A 966 -29.64 -38.90 -23.69
C CYS A 966 -29.51 -40.40 -23.33
N ASP A 967 -29.48 -41.28 -24.33
CA ASP A 967 -29.40 -42.73 -24.12
C ASP A 967 -28.11 -43.18 -23.40
N ASN A 968 -26.98 -42.51 -23.68
CA ASN A 968 -25.70 -42.77 -22.99
C ASN A 968 -25.79 -42.44 -21.49
N PHE A 969 -26.43 -41.32 -21.13
CA PHE A 969 -26.65 -40.95 -19.73
C PHE A 969 -27.66 -41.87 -19.06
N ALA A 970 -28.73 -42.28 -19.76
CA ALA A 970 -29.68 -43.28 -19.27
C ALA A 970 -29.00 -44.63 -18.97
N ALA A 971 -28.06 -45.06 -19.81
CA ALA A 971 -27.24 -46.25 -19.56
C ALA A 971 -26.30 -46.07 -18.36
N ALA A 972 -25.65 -44.91 -18.22
CA ALA A 972 -24.80 -44.61 -17.06
C ALA A 972 -25.59 -44.53 -15.74
N LEU A 973 -26.83 -44.03 -15.76
CA LEU A 973 -27.76 -44.08 -14.62
C LEU A 973 -28.15 -45.53 -14.28
N ALA A 974 -28.38 -46.36 -15.29
CA ALA A 974 -28.72 -47.77 -15.12
C ALA A 974 -27.59 -48.61 -14.51
N SER A 975 -26.33 -48.24 -14.73
CA SER A 975 -25.14 -48.90 -14.16
C SER A 975 -24.85 -48.55 -12.69
N ASP A 976 -25.54 -47.57 -12.09
CA ASP A 976 -25.38 -47.24 -10.66
C ASP A 976 -26.29 -48.11 -9.79
N GLU A 977 -25.88 -49.37 -9.56
CA GLU A 977 -26.63 -50.33 -8.75
C GLU A 977 -26.84 -49.89 -7.28
N ARG A 978 -26.04 -48.94 -6.79
CA ARG A 978 -26.02 -48.55 -5.37
C ARG A 978 -27.05 -47.48 -5.03
N SER A 979 -27.25 -46.50 -5.91
CA SER A 979 -28.12 -45.35 -5.65
C SER A 979 -29.24 -45.15 -6.68
N PHE A 980 -29.21 -45.79 -7.85
CA PHE A 980 -30.33 -45.72 -8.79
C PHE A 980 -31.54 -46.52 -8.31
N CYS A 981 -32.70 -45.87 -8.21
CA CYS A 981 -33.98 -46.52 -8.00
C CYS A 981 -35.11 -45.72 -8.64
N LYS A 982 -35.94 -46.36 -9.47
CA LYS A 982 -37.09 -45.70 -10.14
C LYS A 982 -38.08 -45.08 -9.15
N GLU A 983 -38.24 -45.68 -7.97
CA GLU A 983 -39.12 -45.17 -6.91
C GLU A 983 -38.62 -43.82 -6.38
N LEU A 984 -37.31 -43.63 -6.26
CA LEU A 984 -36.70 -42.36 -5.84
C LEU A 984 -36.98 -41.22 -6.84
N PHE A 985 -36.93 -41.50 -8.14
CA PHE A 985 -37.30 -40.53 -9.18
C PHE A 985 -38.79 -40.20 -9.13
N THR A 986 -39.63 -41.21 -8.87
CA THR A 986 -41.09 -41.03 -8.68
C THR A 986 -41.40 -40.16 -7.46
N ASP A 987 -40.73 -40.40 -6.33
CA ASP A 987 -40.84 -39.59 -5.11
C ASP A 987 -40.32 -38.16 -5.32
N ALA A 988 -39.23 -37.99 -6.07
CA ALA A 988 -38.71 -36.68 -6.44
C ALA A 988 -39.71 -35.91 -7.32
N ALA A 989 -40.26 -36.54 -8.37
CA ALA A 989 -41.31 -35.96 -9.22
C ALA A 989 -42.52 -35.49 -8.41
N ASN A 990 -43.06 -36.35 -7.53
CA ASN A 990 -44.14 -36.01 -6.61
C ASN A 990 -43.83 -34.80 -5.71
N ARG A 991 -42.57 -34.61 -5.29
CA ARG A 991 -42.13 -33.47 -4.47
C ARG A 991 -41.96 -32.18 -5.27
N LEU A 992 -41.45 -32.29 -6.51
CA LEU A 992 -41.31 -31.18 -7.45
C LEU A 992 -42.68 -30.60 -7.82
N GLU A 993 -43.64 -31.47 -8.14
CA GLU A 993 -45.03 -31.12 -8.45
C GLU A 993 -45.72 -30.44 -7.27
N ARG A 994 -45.81 -31.12 -6.11
CA ARG A 994 -46.46 -30.59 -4.89
C ARG A 994 -45.88 -29.26 -4.40
N SER A 995 -44.63 -28.98 -4.74
CA SER A 995 -43.92 -27.76 -4.34
C SER A 995 -43.90 -26.68 -5.43
N ASN A 996 -44.47 -26.94 -6.61
CA ASN A 996 -44.41 -26.10 -7.82
C ASN A 996 -42.98 -25.64 -8.15
N ILE A 997 -42.02 -26.58 -8.13
CA ILE A 997 -40.59 -26.30 -8.43
C ILE A 997 -40.28 -26.41 -9.93
N LYS A 998 -40.97 -27.34 -10.62
CA LYS A 998 -40.80 -27.64 -12.04
C LYS A 998 -42.17 -27.69 -12.74
N THR A 999 -42.17 -27.43 -14.04
CA THR A 999 -43.34 -27.55 -14.91
C THR A 999 -43.72 -29.02 -15.12
N THR A 1000 -44.98 -29.28 -15.47
CA THR A 1000 -45.46 -30.63 -15.82
C THR A 1000 -44.61 -31.27 -16.92
N THR A 1001 -44.21 -30.50 -17.95
CA THR A 1001 -43.37 -30.97 -19.05
C THR A 1001 -41.94 -31.34 -18.63
N GLU A 1002 -41.33 -30.62 -17.68
CA GLU A 1002 -40.03 -30.98 -17.12
C GLU A 1002 -40.12 -32.25 -16.27
N ILE A 1003 -41.20 -32.41 -15.50
CA ILE A 1003 -41.47 -33.58 -14.66
C ILE A 1003 -41.70 -34.83 -15.53
N GLU A 1004 -42.48 -34.71 -16.60
CA GLU A 1004 -42.70 -35.78 -17.60
C GLU A 1004 -41.38 -36.22 -18.25
N ARG A 1005 -40.52 -35.28 -18.66
CA ARG A 1005 -39.19 -35.60 -19.21
C ARG A 1005 -38.29 -36.31 -18.19
N PHE A 1006 -38.27 -35.83 -16.95
CA PHE A 1006 -37.49 -36.43 -15.86
C PHE A 1006 -37.94 -37.87 -15.57
N MET A 1007 -39.25 -38.13 -15.56
CA MET A 1007 -39.82 -39.47 -15.42
C MET A 1007 -39.53 -40.36 -16.63
N ALA A 1008 -39.55 -39.82 -17.86
CA ALA A 1008 -39.21 -40.57 -19.06
C ALA A 1008 -37.73 -41.01 -19.10
N LEU A 1009 -36.81 -40.17 -18.60
CA LEU A 1009 -35.40 -40.55 -18.40
C LEU A 1009 -35.26 -41.67 -17.38
N ALA A 1010 -35.97 -41.58 -16.24
CA ALA A 1010 -35.99 -42.63 -15.22
C ALA A 1010 -36.54 -43.96 -15.75
N GLU A 1011 -37.55 -43.93 -16.62
CA GLU A 1011 -38.10 -45.13 -17.28
C GLU A 1011 -37.07 -45.76 -18.24
N ARG A 1012 -36.41 -44.96 -19.09
CA ARG A 1012 -35.33 -45.45 -19.98
C ARG A 1012 -34.22 -46.13 -19.18
N ALA A 1013 -33.73 -45.46 -18.13
CA ALA A 1013 -32.71 -46.03 -17.24
C ALA A 1013 -33.20 -47.31 -16.52
N ALA A 1014 -34.47 -47.39 -16.11
CA ALA A 1014 -35.02 -48.58 -15.48
C ALA A 1014 -35.13 -49.79 -16.42
N VAL A 1015 -35.48 -49.56 -17.69
CA VAL A 1015 -35.46 -50.60 -18.74
C VAL A 1015 -34.03 -51.10 -18.96
N ILE A 1016 -33.07 -50.19 -19.17
CA ILE A 1016 -31.66 -50.55 -19.36
C ILE A 1016 -31.10 -51.28 -18.12
N ALA A 1017 -31.46 -50.87 -16.90
CA ALA A 1017 -31.01 -51.50 -15.66
C ALA A 1017 -31.58 -52.91 -15.42
N ARG A 1018 -32.75 -53.21 -15.99
CA ARG A 1018 -33.31 -54.58 -16.00
C ARG A 1018 -32.60 -55.43 -17.05
N ASP A 1019 -32.40 -54.88 -18.24
CA ASP A 1019 -31.81 -55.61 -19.37
C ASP A 1019 -30.29 -55.84 -19.17
N ASN A 1020 -29.59 -54.96 -18.42
CA ASN A 1020 -28.23 -55.18 -17.95
C ASN A 1020 -28.16 -56.29 -16.91
N ARG A 1021 -29.02 -56.31 -15.88
CA ARG A 1021 -29.04 -57.39 -14.87
C ARG A 1021 -29.27 -58.77 -15.50
N ALA A 1022 -30.20 -58.87 -16.45
CA ALA A 1022 -30.43 -60.11 -17.20
C ALA A 1022 -29.18 -60.55 -18.00
N ARG A 1023 -28.40 -59.61 -18.53
CA ARG A 1023 -27.13 -59.89 -19.23
C ARG A 1023 -26.00 -60.28 -18.29
N ASP A 1024 -25.89 -59.65 -17.12
CA ASP A 1024 -24.75 -59.88 -16.23
C ASP A 1024 -24.87 -61.25 -15.53
N GLU A 1025 -26.09 -61.76 -15.37
CA GLU A 1025 -26.37 -63.17 -15.07
C GLU A 1025 -25.81 -64.13 -16.16
N ASP A 1026 -25.81 -63.75 -17.45
CA ASP A 1026 -25.25 -64.57 -18.54
C ASP A 1026 -23.70 -64.55 -18.63
N TYR A 1027 -23.05 -63.48 -18.14
CA TYR A 1027 -21.61 -63.23 -18.26
C TYR A 1027 -20.80 -63.43 -16.96
N GLY A 1028 -21.44 -63.81 -15.85
CA GLY A 1028 -20.78 -63.99 -14.55
C GLY A 1028 -19.64 -65.02 -14.52
N ASP A 1029 -19.55 -65.90 -15.52
CA ASP A 1029 -18.46 -66.89 -15.72
C ASP A 1029 -17.31 -66.39 -16.62
N ALA A 1030 -17.22 -65.08 -16.89
CA ALA A 1030 -16.12 -64.49 -17.65
C ALA A 1030 -14.74 -64.88 -17.08
N PRO A 1031 -13.80 -65.40 -17.92
CA PRO A 1031 -12.43 -65.69 -17.52
C PRO A 1031 -11.73 -64.48 -16.87
N GLU A 1032 -10.90 -64.73 -15.85
CA GLU A 1032 -10.17 -63.66 -15.13
C GLU A 1032 -9.33 -62.77 -16.07
N GLU A 1033 -8.75 -63.33 -17.13
CA GLU A 1033 -7.98 -62.58 -18.14
C GLU A 1033 -8.80 -61.54 -18.95
N PHE A 1034 -10.14 -61.61 -18.88
CA PHE A 1034 -11.05 -60.66 -19.53
C PHE A 1034 -11.58 -59.59 -18.56
N ARG A 1035 -11.28 -59.70 -17.26
CA ARG A 1035 -11.77 -58.78 -16.23
C ARG A 1035 -10.74 -57.70 -15.90
N ASP A 1036 -11.24 -56.52 -15.56
CA ASP A 1036 -10.41 -55.41 -15.09
C ASP A 1036 -9.82 -55.74 -13.70
N PRO A 1037 -8.50 -55.63 -13.49
CA PRO A 1037 -7.83 -56.02 -12.24
C PRO A 1037 -8.11 -55.11 -11.05
N LEU A 1038 -8.89 -54.04 -11.22
CA LEU A 1038 -9.25 -53.08 -10.16
C LEU A 1038 -10.76 -53.05 -9.91
N MET A 1039 -11.58 -53.23 -10.95
CA MET A 1039 -13.05 -53.19 -10.88
C MET A 1039 -13.72 -54.58 -10.92
N ASP A 1040 -13.01 -55.65 -11.28
CA ASP A 1040 -13.54 -57.02 -11.52
C ASP A 1040 -14.68 -57.09 -12.57
N THR A 1041 -14.81 -56.04 -13.39
CA THR A 1041 -15.77 -55.95 -14.49
C THR A 1041 -15.14 -56.40 -15.81
N LEU A 1042 -15.93 -56.97 -16.72
CA LEU A 1042 -15.48 -57.33 -18.07
C LEU A 1042 -14.92 -56.09 -18.81
N MET A 1043 -13.69 -56.17 -19.33
CA MET A 1043 -13.05 -55.06 -20.05
C MET A 1043 -13.74 -54.81 -21.41
N GLU A 1044 -13.93 -53.55 -21.77
CA GLU A 1044 -14.43 -53.14 -23.10
C GLU A 1044 -13.27 -52.68 -23.99
N GLU A 1045 -12.32 -51.92 -23.41
CA GLU A 1045 -11.15 -51.38 -24.09
C GLU A 1045 -9.85 -51.72 -23.34
N PRO A 1046 -9.35 -52.97 -23.46
CA PRO A 1046 -8.14 -53.38 -22.74
C PRO A 1046 -6.90 -52.62 -23.23
N VAL A 1047 -6.20 -51.97 -22.29
CA VAL A 1047 -4.93 -51.27 -22.50
C VAL A 1047 -3.86 -51.82 -21.56
N LYS A 1048 -2.63 -51.88 -22.05
CA LYS A 1048 -1.45 -52.35 -21.31
C LYS A 1048 -0.66 -51.18 -20.74
N LEU A 1049 -0.36 -51.29 -19.46
CA LEU A 1049 0.50 -50.39 -18.69
C LEU A 1049 1.99 -50.68 -18.95
N PRO A 1050 2.90 -49.71 -18.74
CA PRO A 1050 4.35 -49.95 -18.69
C PRO A 1050 4.77 -50.98 -17.64
N SER A 1051 3.99 -51.16 -16.56
CA SER A 1051 4.16 -52.23 -15.56
C SER A 1051 3.81 -53.64 -16.06
N GLY A 1052 3.29 -53.76 -17.28
CA GLY A 1052 2.92 -55.02 -17.91
C GLY A 1052 1.48 -55.47 -17.65
N ILE A 1053 0.79 -54.87 -16.67
CA ILE A 1053 -0.60 -55.15 -16.32
C ILE A 1053 -1.54 -54.64 -17.43
N VAL A 1054 -2.59 -55.39 -17.74
CA VAL A 1054 -3.66 -55.00 -18.67
C VAL A 1054 -4.90 -54.65 -17.86
N MET A 1055 -5.55 -53.54 -18.20
CA MET A 1055 -6.78 -53.07 -17.55
C MET A 1055 -7.64 -52.27 -18.52
N ASP A 1056 -8.88 -51.92 -18.16
CA ASP A 1056 -9.75 -51.15 -19.05
C ASP A 1056 -9.32 -49.68 -19.16
N ARG A 1057 -9.38 -49.13 -20.38
CA ARG A 1057 -9.01 -47.75 -20.70
C ARG A 1057 -9.72 -46.73 -19.82
N ALA A 1058 -11.03 -46.88 -19.60
CA ALA A 1058 -11.80 -45.92 -18.83
C ALA A 1058 -11.40 -45.93 -17.34
N VAL A 1059 -11.06 -47.11 -16.81
CA VAL A 1059 -10.62 -47.29 -15.41
C VAL A 1059 -9.24 -46.64 -15.18
N ILE A 1060 -8.26 -46.87 -16.07
CA ILE A 1060 -6.94 -46.25 -15.92
C ILE A 1060 -6.97 -44.74 -16.17
N VAL A 1061 -7.71 -44.26 -17.18
CA VAL A 1061 -7.80 -42.81 -17.43
C VAL A 1061 -8.50 -42.11 -16.26
N ARG A 1062 -9.55 -42.70 -15.65
CA ARG A 1062 -10.14 -42.19 -14.39
C ARG A 1062 -9.13 -42.10 -13.24
N HIS A 1063 -8.21 -43.06 -13.11
CA HIS A 1063 -7.13 -42.97 -12.12
C HIS A 1063 -6.18 -41.80 -12.45
N LEU A 1064 -5.77 -41.65 -13.71
CA LEU A 1064 -4.89 -40.58 -14.20
C LEU A 1064 -5.50 -39.16 -14.08
N LEU A 1065 -6.83 -39.03 -14.04
CA LEU A 1065 -7.52 -37.77 -13.74
C LEU A 1065 -7.39 -37.31 -12.27
N ASN A 1066 -6.98 -38.20 -11.37
CA ASN A 1066 -6.77 -37.91 -9.94
C ASN A 1066 -5.30 -38.05 -9.51
N SER A 1067 -4.53 -38.94 -10.13
CA SER A 1067 -3.10 -39.14 -9.86
C SER A 1067 -2.37 -39.63 -11.10
N ALA A 1068 -1.34 -38.90 -11.55
CA ALA A 1068 -0.52 -39.26 -12.71
C ALA A 1068 0.49 -40.38 -12.39
N THR A 1069 -0.03 -41.51 -11.88
CA THR A 1069 0.75 -42.66 -11.41
C THR A 1069 0.11 -43.97 -11.87
N ASP A 1070 0.89 -45.04 -11.91
CA ASP A 1070 0.38 -46.40 -12.05
C ASP A 1070 -0.33 -46.85 -10.74
N PRO A 1071 -1.58 -47.38 -10.80
CA PRO A 1071 -2.38 -47.70 -9.62
C PRO A 1071 -1.88 -48.90 -8.80
N PHE A 1072 -0.89 -49.65 -9.31
CA PHE A 1072 -0.26 -50.82 -8.69
C PHE A 1072 1.20 -50.55 -8.29
N SER A 1073 2.02 -50.01 -9.19
CA SER A 1073 3.45 -49.76 -8.96
C SER A 1073 3.77 -48.37 -8.40
N ARG A 1074 2.82 -47.42 -8.45
CA ARG A 1074 2.96 -46.00 -8.06
C ARG A 1074 4.04 -45.21 -8.82
N GLN A 1075 4.60 -45.78 -9.88
CA GLN A 1075 5.53 -45.05 -10.78
C GLN A 1075 4.77 -43.97 -11.57
N PRO A 1076 5.42 -42.87 -11.98
CA PRO A 1076 4.80 -41.85 -12.83
C PRO A 1076 4.25 -42.45 -14.13
N LEU A 1077 3.03 -42.07 -14.50
CA LEU A 1077 2.33 -42.60 -15.67
C LEU A 1077 1.52 -41.50 -16.36
N SER A 1078 1.52 -41.47 -17.69
CA SER A 1078 0.65 -40.62 -18.50
C SER A 1078 -0.22 -41.46 -19.45
N GLU A 1079 -1.31 -40.87 -19.92
CA GLU A 1079 -2.24 -41.51 -20.86
C GLU A 1079 -1.54 -41.94 -22.16
N ASP A 1080 -0.57 -41.15 -22.62
CA ASP A 1080 0.14 -41.38 -23.87
C ASP A 1080 1.16 -42.56 -23.78
N MET A 1081 1.36 -43.13 -22.58
CA MET A 1081 2.15 -44.35 -22.35
C MET A 1081 1.30 -45.64 -22.40
N LEU A 1082 -0.02 -45.54 -22.54
CA LEU A 1082 -0.94 -46.68 -22.56
C LEU A 1082 -0.96 -47.32 -23.96
N THR A 1083 -0.72 -48.64 -24.03
CA THR A 1083 -0.70 -49.37 -25.31
C THR A 1083 -1.97 -50.21 -25.49
N PRO A 1084 -2.80 -49.98 -26.52
CA PRO A 1084 -4.01 -50.78 -26.76
C PRO A 1084 -3.71 -52.27 -27.01
N VAL A 1085 -4.51 -53.17 -26.42
CA VAL A 1085 -4.37 -54.63 -26.58
C VAL A 1085 -5.47 -55.18 -27.49
N LEU A 1086 -5.32 -54.95 -28.80
CA LEU A 1086 -6.34 -55.29 -29.80
C LEU A 1086 -6.69 -56.79 -29.79
N ASP A 1087 -5.70 -57.68 -29.71
CA ASP A 1087 -5.89 -59.14 -29.64
C ASP A 1087 -6.82 -59.57 -28.49
N LEU A 1088 -6.71 -58.91 -27.33
CA LEU A 1088 -7.56 -59.20 -26.18
C LEU A 1088 -8.97 -58.64 -26.37
N LYS A 1089 -9.11 -57.46 -26.97
CA LYS A 1089 -10.41 -56.87 -27.35
C LYS A 1089 -11.17 -57.76 -28.33
N GLU A 1090 -10.46 -58.37 -29.30
CA GLU A 1090 -11.04 -59.35 -30.22
C GLU A 1090 -11.45 -60.65 -29.51
N ARG A 1091 -10.61 -61.20 -28.62
CA ARG A 1091 -10.94 -62.40 -27.81
C ARG A 1091 -12.17 -62.18 -26.93
N ILE A 1092 -12.27 -61.04 -26.24
CA ILE A 1092 -13.44 -60.66 -25.43
C ILE A 1092 -14.68 -60.52 -26.32
N SER A 1093 -14.55 -59.90 -27.49
CA SER A 1093 -15.66 -59.74 -28.45
C SER A 1093 -16.16 -61.08 -29.00
N ALA A 1094 -15.25 -62.00 -29.33
CA ALA A 1094 -15.57 -63.35 -29.78
C ALA A 1094 -16.26 -64.16 -28.67
N TRP A 1095 -15.78 -64.06 -27.43
CA TRP A 1095 -16.41 -64.70 -26.26
C TRP A 1095 -17.82 -64.18 -26.01
N LYS A 1096 -18.03 -62.85 -26.02
CA LYS A 1096 -19.36 -62.22 -25.95
C LYS A 1096 -20.30 -62.74 -27.03
N GLN A 1097 -19.83 -62.88 -28.27
CA GLN A 1097 -20.63 -63.43 -29.38
C GLN A 1097 -20.93 -64.93 -29.22
N GLN A 1098 -19.98 -65.72 -28.73
CA GLN A 1098 -20.18 -67.15 -28.46
C GLN A 1098 -21.25 -67.35 -27.38
N LYS A 1099 -21.17 -66.60 -26.28
CA LYS A 1099 -22.17 -66.58 -25.21
C LYS A 1099 -23.57 -66.20 -25.69
N LYS A 1100 -23.71 -65.13 -26.47
CA LYS A 1100 -24.98 -64.74 -27.10
C LYS A 1100 -25.56 -65.78 -28.06
N LYS A 1101 -24.73 -66.60 -28.70
CA LYS A 1101 -25.20 -67.72 -29.54
C LYS A 1101 -25.71 -68.89 -28.70
N SER A 1102 -25.05 -69.22 -27.59
CA SER A 1102 -25.50 -70.27 -26.67
C SER A 1102 -26.73 -69.90 -25.83
N ALA A 1103 -27.00 -68.60 -25.63
CA ALA A 1103 -28.21 -68.13 -24.93
C ALA A 1103 -29.46 -68.00 -25.83
N ASN A 1104 -29.32 -68.19 -27.15
CA ASN A 1104 -30.42 -68.19 -28.14
C ASN A 1104 -30.76 -69.61 -28.65
N ILE A 1105 -30.35 -70.64 -27.91
CA ILE A 1105 -30.66 -72.07 -28.14
C ILE A 1105 -31.39 -72.59 -26.91
#